data_AF-A0A432YFB8-F1
#
_entry.id   AF-A0A432YFB8-F1
#
_cell.length_a   1.000
_cell.length_b   1.000
_cell.length_c   1.000
_cell.angle_alpha   90.00
_cell.angle_beta   90.00
_cell.angle_gamma   90.00
#
_symmetry.space_group_name_H-M   'P 1'
#
loop_
_entity.id
_entity.type
_entity.pdbx_description
1 polymer ?
#
loop_
_entity_poly.entity_id
_entity_poly.type
_entity_poly.pdbx_seq_one_letter_code
_entity_poly.pdbx_strand_id
1 'polypeptide(L)'
;MITRTLKLTAIAFAVATAATSAYAQNQQVTVAVKIQGPEKTPELQFAGSPRLHQVYENAQIKPEEIFWPGVRLVSAEKHNEIIQKQKQLTQQLYKLERYFQQEGQRSYAQLANRIASQISNWPVVGAEPIGRGHVEQGPKDVTLGVDINKKSSLTSYYDEARLNINANPQLPQGSKEQPARYQLLMPTIEKHQTKHLQVIGAVWMPFTMSYHPHFTARETAHKENFKQRLEAITHKDKVLQVTAQGDIQEIAIDPYNAHSQKFSAGAKILALFNTKKLPKEFKNINTQMAELAKYWNPLQPTLQETSHFTTLGKYTQSEKEQQPPMLIFGEADKKPRPSTSDYGSVGLLQMPSGRHAEQGEFSFTYSDQEEYRRWALNLQLFPWLEATLRYNDIRTRKYSQFEEFSGDQTYKDRGVDLKLRLTEETRWIPETSVGIRDLAGTGLFAGEYVAASKRLGNFDFTAGIGWGYLGKNNNINNPFCELTDEFCNRTGGFSGRGGSFEVDKWFKGNTAWFAGLEYQTPWDPLSIKVEYDSNNYKNEPSTVAMPQDSRWNYGLEYDLGNNMSLKASYERGNTIMFGFTLRTNLANAKQPKIDSHRKRPPAPPRLQSVEQLKQQDELNKLRTTMNAEASTWVRELALSEDEQTLTLYGSQYRYRDSELGLEKISRILATEVPDSIKTYQFIDQSGTMNLAQNNIDAEIFKDAMGRRTINATTQQAYSRSEVTDNPGDMIYKKDFEFADLPTVSMKPYLDQSFGGPEDFYLYQLGVDARVRYSLSRNTFVAGTASLRVIDNYDKFNYTTGTETGALPRVRTYVREYVTGSDVFLRNLQVIHRRQLADNWFAAGYVGYQEQMFGGFGGELLYRELDSNWAVGLDINYAKQRDWENHFGFRDYDVITGHLTGYWRPNFMPNSLVRVAAGQFLAGDRGALVAFDHKFDSGIIVGAYAAKTNVSAEEYGEGSFTKGFYISIPFDILQLRYSPGRGTIGWSPLTRDGGQMLGREFSLFGATDKRSPYYVD
;
A
#
# COMPACT_ATOMS: atom_id res chain seq x y z
N MET A 1 -12.83 65.34 -27.86
CA MET A 1 -12.93 65.34 -29.33
C MET A 1 -12.30 64.03 -29.83
N ILE A 2 -12.97 63.17 -30.61
CA ILE A 2 -13.46 63.38 -32.00
C ILE A 2 -12.23 63.52 -32.91
N THR A 3 -11.95 62.69 -33.92
CA THR A 3 -12.79 61.96 -34.92
C THR A 3 -12.02 60.68 -35.36
N ARG A 4 -12.58 59.47 -35.51
CA ARG A 4 -13.56 58.93 -36.49
C ARG A 4 -13.17 59.09 -37.98
N THR A 5 -12.90 57.97 -38.67
CA THR A 5 -13.48 57.48 -39.96
C THR A 5 -12.64 56.30 -40.51
N LEU A 6 -13.15 55.27 -41.23
CA LEU A 6 -14.51 54.70 -41.33
C LEU A 6 -14.43 53.22 -41.83
N LYS A 7 -15.15 52.31 -41.15
CA LYS A 7 -15.85 51.08 -41.62
C LYS A 7 -15.35 50.27 -42.85
N LEU A 8 -15.20 48.96 -42.61
CA LEU A 8 -16.03 47.82 -43.12
C LEU A 8 -15.52 46.55 -42.39
N THR A 9 -16.21 45.42 -42.13
CA THR A 9 -17.61 45.00 -41.79
C THR A 9 -17.50 43.51 -41.36
N ALA A 10 -18.34 42.83 -40.57
CA ALA A 10 -19.53 43.11 -39.74
C ALA A 10 -19.83 41.82 -38.91
N ILE A 11 -20.56 41.76 -37.78
CA ILE A 11 -21.08 42.72 -36.78
C ILE A 11 -21.26 41.93 -35.47
N ALA A 12 -20.92 42.52 -34.33
CA ALA A 12 -21.36 42.09 -32.99
C ALA A 12 -21.72 43.34 -32.17
N PHE A 13 -22.99 43.46 -31.78
CA PHE A 13 -23.59 44.57 -31.01
C PHE A 13 -24.91 44.00 -30.40
N ALA A 14 -25.36 44.31 -29.18
CA ALA A 14 -24.83 45.23 -28.18
C ALA A 14 -25.45 45.04 -26.77
N VAL A 15 -24.78 45.63 -25.77
CA VAL A 15 -25.33 46.30 -24.56
C VAL A 15 -25.98 45.47 -23.44
N ALA A 16 -25.57 45.81 -22.21
CA ALA A 16 -26.17 45.40 -20.95
C ALA A 16 -27.08 46.50 -20.36
N THR A 17 -28.12 46.07 -19.63
CA THR A 17 -28.76 46.76 -18.48
C THR A 17 -29.15 48.24 -18.61
N ALA A 18 -30.47 48.51 -18.70
CA ALA A 18 -31.30 48.93 -17.55
C ALA A 18 -32.50 49.83 -17.97
N ALA A 19 -33.72 49.30 -17.81
CA ALA A 19 -34.93 50.11 -17.65
C ALA A 19 -35.85 49.37 -16.67
N THR A 20 -36.37 50.09 -15.67
CA THR A 20 -37.09 49.52 -14.53
C THR A 20 -38.59 49.33 -14.78
N SER A 21 -39.20 48.51 -13.92
CA SER A 21 -40.63 48.51 -13.55
C SER A 21 -41.67 48.26 -14.65
N ALA A 22 -41.95 46.97 -14.90
CA ALA A 22 -43.32 46.43 -14.94
C ALA A 22 -43.28 44.91 -14.73
N TYR A 23 -44.41 44.32 -14.32
CA TYR A 23 -44.62 42.87 -14.14
C TYR A 23 -43.79 42.19 -13.05
N ALA A 24 -44.26 42.34 -11.81
CA ALA A 24 -44.35 41.21 -10.90
C ALA A 24 -45.31 40.16 -11.50
N GLN A 25 -44.84 39.39 -12.49
CA GLN A 25 -45.59 38.25 -13.00
C GLN A 25 -45.40 37.08 -12.03
N ASN A 26 -46.54 36.54 -11.60
CA ASN A 26 -46.66 35.46 -10.63
C ASN A 26 -46.07 34.17 -11.20
N GLN A 27 -44.75 33.96 -11.07
CA GLN A 27 -44.10 32.69 -11.42
C GLN A 27 -44.60 31.60 -10.46
N GLN A 28 -45.64 30.91 -10.92
CA GLN A 28 -46.22 29.76 -10.23
C GLN A 28 -45.14 28.68 -10.02
N VAL A 29 -45.18 28.02 -8.88
CA VAL A 29 -44.29 26.90 -8.58
C VAL A 29 -44.52 25.81 -9.63
N THR A 30 -43.46 25.42 -10.35
CA THR A 30 -43.55 24.45 -11.44
C THR A 30 -43.09 23.06 -11.01
N VAL A 31 -43.91 22.04 -11.31
CA VAL A 31 -43.45 20.65 -11.36
C VAL A 31 -42.90 20.38 -12.75
N ALA A 32 -41.66 19.89 -12.83
CA ALA A 32 -41.03 19.52 -14.09
C ALA A 32 -40.96 18.00 -14.25
N VAL A 33 -41.50 17.46 -15.34
CA VAL A 33 -41.47 16.02 -15.63
C VAL A 33 -40.69 15.77 -16.92
N LYS A 34 -39.49 15.20 -16.79
CA LYS A 34 -38.67 14.78 -17.93
C LYS A 34 -39.10 13.39 -18.38
N ILE A 35 -39.60 13.29 -19.59
CA ILE A 35 -40.05 12.04 -20.19
C ILE A 35 -38.87 11.38 -20.90
N GLN A 36 -38.69 10.08 -20.74
CA GLN A 36 -37.63 9.30 -21.38
C GLN A 36 -38.21 8.05 -22.04
N GLY A 37 -38.36 8.11 -23.36
CA GLY A 37 -38.90 7.07 -24.24
C GLY A 37 -38.16 7.05 -25.58
N PRO A 38 -38.67 6.33 -26.60
CA PRO A 38 -37.88 5.93 -27.78
C PRO A 38 -37.33 7.06 -28.66
N GLU A 39 -38.07 8.14 -28.93
CA GLU A 39 -37.67 9.11 -29.96
C GLU A 39 -37.58 10.58 -29.50
N LYS A 40 -38.04 10.94 -28.29
CA LYS A 40 -37.91 12.30 -27.74
C LYS A 40 -37.76 12.28 -26.22
N THR A 41 -37.03 13.26 -25.68
CA THR A 41 -36.95 13.54 -24.24
C THR A 41 -37.55 14.91 -23.89
N PRO A 42 -38.87 15.13 -24.04
CA PRO A 42 -39.48 16.40 -23.67
C PRO A 42 -39.48 16.56 -22.14
N GLU A 43 -39.25 17.79 -21.68
CA GLU A 43 -39.47 18.19 -20.28
C GLU A 43 -40.75 19.01 -20.22
N LEU A 44 -41.78 18.45 -19.59
CA LEU A 44 -43.07 19.12 -19.40
C LEU A 44 -43.03 19.92 -18.10
N GLN A 45 -43.49 21.17 -18.14
CA GLN A 45 -43.62 22.01 -16.95
C GLN A 45 -45.09 22.28 -16.67
N PHE A 46 -45.51 22.03 -15.42
CA PHE A 46 -46.88 22.23 -14.96
C PHE A 46 -46.90 23.27 -13.85
N ALA A 47 -47.82 24.24 -13.94
CA ALA A 47 -48.08 25.16 -12.84
C ALA A 47 -48.88 24.45 -11.73
N GLY A 48 -48.32 24.37 -10.52
CA GLY A 48 -48.89 23.63 -9.40
C GLY A 48 -48.57 22.13 -9.44
N SER A 49 -49.39 21.33 -8.74
CA SER A 49 -49.19 19.89 -8.55
C SER A 49 -50.05 19.07 -9.54
N PRO A 50 -49.54 18.68 -10.73
CA PRO A 50 -50.30 17.93 -11.74
C PRO A 50 -50.57 16.48 -11.29
N ARG A 51 -51.55 15.82 -11.89
CA ARG A 51 -51.75 14.36 -11.78
C ARG A 51 -51.11 13.62 -12.96
N LEU A 52 -50.73 12.36 -12.74
CA LEU A 52 -50.02 11.55 -13.73
C LEU A 52 -50.72 11.45 -15.11
N HIS A 53 -52.06 11.39 -15.16
CA HIS A 53 -52.79 11.43 -16.44
C HIS A 53 -52.57 12.73 -17.24
N GLN A 54 -52.47 13.88 -16.56
CA GLN A 54 -52.20 15.17 -17.21
C GLN A 54 -50.79 15.21 -17.80
N VAL A 55 -49.84 14.50 -17.16
CA VAL A 55 -48.50 14.29 -17.73
C VAL A 55 -48.61 13.50 -19.03
N TYR A 56 -49.36 12.39 -19.05
CA TYR A 56 -49.53 11.58 -20.26
C TYR A 56 -50.23 12.32 -21.40
N GLU A 57 -51.29 13.08 -21.12
CA GLU A 57 -52.03 13.86 -22.13
C GLU A 57 -51.16 14.95 -22.77
N ASN A 58 -50.33 15.63 -21.98
CA ASN A 58 -49.40 16.66 -22.48
C ASN A 58 -48.13 16.06 -23.13
N ALA A 59 -47.85 14.77 -22.94
CA ALA A 59 -46.66 14.10 -23.46
C ALA A 59 -46.70 13.78 -24.96
N GLN A 60 -47.87 13.89 -25.62
CA GLN A 60 -48.07 13.54 -27.03
C GLN A 60 -47.54 12.13 -27.40
N ILE A 61 -47.72 11.18 -26.49
CA ILE A 61 -47.29 9.80 -26.62
C ILE A 61 -48.20 8.99 -27.54
N LYS A 62 -47.65 7.95 -28.15
CA LYS A 62 -48.38 6.88 -28.84
C LYS A 62 -48.50 5.67 -27.89
N PRO A 63 -49.66 5.43 -27.25
CA PRO A 63 -49.79 4.36 -26.25
C PRO A 63 -49.54 2.96 -26.81
N GLU A 64 -49.72 2.75 -28.11
CA GLU A 64 -49.57 1.48 -28.83
C GLU A 64 -48.11 1.06 -29.10
N GLU A 65 -47.13 1.93 -28.89
CA GLU A 65 -45.69 1.63 -29.04
C GLU A 65 -44.99 1.38 -27.69
N ILE A 66 -45.65 1.73 -26.58
CA ILE A 66 -45.10 1.71 -25.21
C ILE A 66 -45.43 0.39 -24.49
N PHE A 67 -44.44 -0.18 -23.82
CA PHE A 67 -44.60 -1.31 -22.92
C PHE A 67 -45.02 -0.83 -21.53
N TRP A 68 -46.31 -0.48 -21.37
CA TRP A 68 -46.84 0.12 -20.15
C TRP A 68 -46.56 -0.63 -18.83
N PRO A 69 -46.51 -1.98 -18.77
CA PRO A 69 -46.10 -2.69 -17.56
C PRO A 69 -44.72 -2.25 -17.01
N GLY A 70 -43.79 -1.88 -17.90
CA GLY A 70 -42.47 -1.39 -17.54
C GLY A 70 -42.39 0.12 -17.31
N VAL A 71 -43.49 0.88 -17.41
CA VAL A 71 -43.45 2.33 -17.16
C VAL A 71 -43.15 2.59 -15.69
N ARG A 72 -42.36 3.63 -15.42
CA ARG A 72 -41.92 4.01 -14.06
C ARG A 72 -41.87 5.52 -13.89
N LEU A 73 -42.42 6.02 -12.78
CA LEU A 73 -42.34 7.42 -12.38
C LEU A 73 -41.24 7.58 -11.33
N VAL A 74 -40.05 8.01 -11.71
CA VAL A 74 -38.90 8.21 -10.82
C VAL A 74 -39.00 9.56 -10.11
N SER A 75 -38.91 9.55 -8.78
CA SER A 75 -38.75 10.74 -7.94
C SER A 75 -37.33 10.80 -7.38
N ALA A 76 -36.82 12.00 -7.11
CA ALA A 76 -35.48 12.15 -6.54
C ALA A 76 -35.41 11.56 -5.11
N GLU A 77 -36.46 11.72 -4.30
CA GLU A 77 -36.51 11.17 -2.95
C GLU A 77 -36.48 9.65 -2.96
N LYS A 78 -37.38 9.01 -3.73
CA LYS A 78 -37.45 7.56 -3.81
C LYS A 78 -36.19 6.96 -4.42
N HIS A 79 -35.59 7.61 -5.42
CA HIS A 79 -34.30 7.16 -5.98
C HIS A 79 -33.20 7.09 -4.90
N ASN A 80 -33.12 8.10 -4.03
CA ASN A 80 -32.15 8.06 -2.93
C ASN A 80 -32.46 6.95 -1.90
N GLU A 81 -33.73 6.72 -1.56
CA GLU A 81 -34.12 5.60 -0.69
C GLU A 81 -33.66 4.25 -1.26
N ILE A 82 -33.87 4.01 -2.56
CA ILE A 82 -33.51 2.75 -3.21
C ILE A 82 -31.99 2.57 -3.35
N ILE A 83 -31.24 3.63 -3.66
CA ILE A 83 -29.76 3.58 -3.67
C ILE A 83 -29.21 3.30 -2.27
N GLN A 84 -29.81 3.85 -1.21
CA GLN A 84 -29.42 3.51 0.16
C GLN A 84 -29.75 2.05 0.53
N LYS A 85 -30.92 1.53 0.12
CA LYS A 85 -31.25 0.10 0.27
C LYS A 85 -30.28 -0.81 -0.49
N GLN A 86 -29.84 -0.42 -1.68
CA GLN A 86 -28.80 -1.12 -2.45
C GLN A 86 -27.46 -1.13 -1.69
N LYS A 87 -26.96 0.04 -1.25
CA LYS A 87 -25.73 0.15 -0.44
C LYS A 87 -25.82 -0.73 0.83
N GLN A 88 -26.95 -0.71 1.54
CA GLN A 88 -27.19 -1.52 2.74
C GLN A 88 -27.22 -3.04 2.47
N LEU A 89 -27.88 -3.49 1.39
CA LEU A 89 -27.95 -4.90 1.03
C LEU A 89 -26.58 -5.45 0.60
N THR A 90 -25.82 -4.68 -0.19
CA THR A 90 -24.43 -5.00 -0.55
C THR A 90 -23.55 -5.15 0.71
N GLN A 91 -23.68 -4.25 1.69
CA GLN A 91 -22.98 -4.38 2.98
C GLN A 91 -23.41 -5.63 3.78
N GLN A 92 -24.70 -5.99 3.77
CA GLN A 92 -25.18 -7.22 4.42
C GLN A 92 -24.60 -8.47 3.75
N LEU A 93 -24.45 -8.48 2.42
CA LEU A 93 -23.81 -9.58 1.69
C LEU A 93 -22.31 -9.71 1.99
N TYR A 94 -21.57 -8.60 2.15
CA TYR A 94 -20.19 -8.65 2.63
C TYR A 94 -20.07 -9.11 4.09
N LYS A 95 -21.08 -8.87 4.94
CA LYS A 95 -21.13 -9.48 6.29
C LYS A 95 -21.38 -10.99 6.20
N LEU A 96 -22.28 -11.43 5.33
CA LEU A 96 -22.56 -12.85 5.08
C LEU A 96 -21.36 -13.59 4.46
N GLU A 97 -20.59 -12.94 3.57
CA GLU A 97 -19.30 -13.45 3.10
C GLU A 97 -18.37 -13.73 4.29
N ARG A 98 -18.12 -12.73 5.14
CA ARG A 98 -17.20 -12.87 6.29
C ARG A 98 -17.65 -13.97 7.24
N TYR A 99 -18.95 -14.11 7.46
CA TYR A 99 -19.53 -15.24 8.20
C TYR A 99 -19.12 -16.59 7.56
N PHE A 100 -19.33 -16.77 6.25
CA PHE A 100 -18.91 -18.01 5.57
C PHE A 100 -17.39 -18.21 5.54
N GLN A 101 -16.58 -17.15 5.52
CA GLN A 101 -15.13 -17.25 5.65
C GLN A 101 -14.73 -17.78 7.03
N GLN A 102 -15.38 -17.30 8.10
CA GLN A 102 -15.14 -17.73 9.48
C GLN A 102 -15.57 -19.20 9.71
N GLU A 103 -16.70 -19.61 9.13
CA GLU A 103 -17.19 -21.00 9.13
C GLU A 103 -16.40 -21.95 8.20
N GLY A 104 -15.34 -21.46 7.51
CA GLY A 104 -14.53 -22.24 6.58
C GLY A 104 -15.20 -22.58 5.24
N GLN A 105 -16.41 -22.07 4.99
CA GLN A 105 -17.25 -22.35 3.82
C GLN A 105 -16.86 -21.48 2.62
N ARG A 106 -15.62 -21.66 2.14
CA ARG A 106 -14.97 -20.79 1.12
C ARG A 106 -15.80 -20.58 -0.15
N SER A 107 -16.48 -21.61 -0.67
CA SER A 107 -17.32 -21.49 -1.87
C SER A 107 -18.55 -20.59 -1.64
N TYR A 108 -19.15 -20.64 -0.45
CA TYR A 108 -20.30 -19.80 -0.11
C TYR A 108 -19.89 -18.37 0.19
N ALA A 109 -18.71 -18.15 0.79
CA ALA A 109 -18.11 -16.83 0.94
C ALA A 109 -17.89 -16.17 -0.43
N GLN A 110 -17.21 -16.85 -1.35
CA GLN A 110 -16.99 -16.37 -2.72
C GLN A 110 -18.31 -16.08 -3.45
N LEU A 111 -19.34 -16.91 -3.24
CA LEU A 111 -20.66 -16.65 -3.82
C LEU A 111 -21.33 -15.40 -3.22
N ALA A 112 -21.29 -15.22 -1.89
CA ALA A 112 -21.82 -14.01 -1.24
C ALA A 112 -21.12 -12.74 -1.72
N ASN A 113 -19.79 -12.79 -1.90
CA ASN A 113 -18.98 -11.70 -2.47
C ASN A 113 -19.40 -11.36 -3.91
N ARG A 114 -19.55 -12.38 -4.78
CA ARG A 114 -20.03 -12.19 -6.15
C ARG A 114 -21.45 -11.61 -6.21
N ILE A 115 -22.34 -12.01 -5.30
CA ILE A 115 -23.70 -11.45 -5.23
C ILE A 115 -23.65 -10.00 -4.72
N ALA A 116 -22.78 -9.65 -3.77
CA ALA A 116 -22.57 -8.27 -3.35
C ALA A 116 -22.12 -7.39 -4.54
N SER A 117 -21.16 -7.89 -5.33
CA SER A 117 -20.67 -7.26 -6.56
C SER A 117 -21.70 -7.22 -7.69
N GLN A 118 -22.62 -8.20 -7.73
CA GLN A 118 -23.73 -8.21 -8.68
C GLN A 118 -24.74 -7.11 -8.31
N ILE A 119 -25.12 -7.02 -7.03
CA ILE A 119 -26.14 -6.07 -6.55
C ILE A 119 -25.65 -4.64 -6.57
N SER A 120 -24.37 -4.35 -6.28
CA SER A 120 -23.82 -3.00 -6.43
C SER A 120 -23.95 -2.47 -7.87
N ASN A 121 -23.99 -3.38 -8.85
CA ASN A 121 -24.10 -3.08 -10.28
C ASN A 121 -25.52 -3.28 -10.84
N TRP A 122 -26.53 -3.54 -10.00
CA TRP A 122 -27.93 -3.59 -10.47
C TRP A 122 -28.41 -2.19 -10.87
N PRO A 123 -28.94 -2.01 -12.09
CA PRO A 123 -29.47 -0.74 -12.53
C PRO A 123 -30.84 -0.49 -11.89
N VAL A 124 -30.85 0.13 -10.71
CA VAL A 124 -32.08 0.43 -9.97
C VAL A 124 -32.43 1.92 -9.99
N VAL A 125 -33.70 2.22 -10.20
CA VAL A 125 -34.29 3.56 -10.21
C VAL A 125 -35.42 3.60 -9.19
N GLY A 126 -35.39 4.56 -8.27
CA GLY A 126 -36.44 4.67 -7.26
C GLY A 126 -37.68 5.29 -7.86
N ALA A 127 -38.51 4.41 -8.42
CA ALA A 127 -39.79 4.75 -8.97
C ALA A 127 -40.88 4.70 -7.91
N GLU A 128 -41.80 5.65 -7.98
CA GLU A 128 -43.09 5.55 -7.32
C GLU A 128 -43.93 4.43 -7.96
N PRO A 129 -44.71 3.68 -7.16
CA PRO A 129 -45.62 2.67 -7.68
C PRO A 129 -46.75 3.33 -8.49
N ILE A 130 -47.07 2.77 -9.66
CA ILE A 130 -48.13 3.25 -10.55
C ILE A 130 -48.90 2.06 -11.14
N GLY A 131 -50.23 2.18 -11.29
CA GLY A 131 -51.11 1.12 -11.79
C GLY A 131 -51.49 0.04 -10.76
N ARG A 132 -51.99 -1.10 -11.26
CA ARG A 132 -52.65 -2.20 -10.48
C ARG A 132 -51.95 -2.68 -9.20
N GLY A 133 -50.64 -2.50 -9.08
CA GLY A 133 -49.87 -2.91 -7.90
C GLY A 133 -50.07 -2.03 -6.65
N HIS A 134 -50.82 -0.93 -6.72
CA HIS A 134 -51.07 -0.05 -5.57
C HIS A 134 -52.28 -0.44 -4.71
N VAL A 135 -52.87 -1.63 -4.94
CA VAL A 135 -53.95 -2.20 -4.13
C VAL A 135 -53.43 -3.47 -3.46
N GLU A 136 -53.30 -3.48 -2.12
CA GLU A 136 -52.89 -4.66 -1.32
C GLU A 136 -53.93 -5.81 -1.31
N GLN A 137 -54.87 -5.83 -2.27
CA GLN A 137 -56.03 -6.72 -2.31
C GLN A 137 -56.29 -7.26 -3.73
N GLY A 138 -55.27 -7.86 -4.34
CA GLY A 138 -55.43 -8.81 -5.45
C GLY A 138 -55.49 -10.26 -4.94
N PRO A 139 -56.28 -11.16 -5.55
CA PRO A 139 -56.26 -12.59 -5.18
C PRO A 139 -54.86 -13.18 -5.40
N LYS A 140 -54.27 -13.79 -4.36
CA LYS A 140 -52.87 -14.27 -4.37
C LYS A 140 -52.57 -15.38 -5.39
N ASP A 141 -53.61 -15.99 -5.98
CA ASP A 141 -53.51 -17.20 -6.80
C ASP A 141 -53.85 -16.98 -8.29
N VAL A 142 -54.08 -15.73 -8.74
CA VAL A 142 -54.37 -15.43 -10.16
C VAL A 142 -53.16 -14.79 -10.84
N THR A 143 -52.43 -15.57 -11.65
CA THR A 143 -51.45 -15.03 -12.59
C THR A 143 -52.14 -14.21 -13.67
N LEU A 144 -52.30 -12.91 -13.44
CA LEU A 144 -52.60 -11.90 -14.48
C LEU A 144 -51.36 -11.68 -15.35
N GLY A 145 -50.94 -12.74 -16.05
CA GLY A 145 -49.86 -12.66 -17.03
C GLY A 145 -50.25 -11.71 -18.16
N VAL A 146 -49.44 -10.68 -18.37
CA VAL A 146 -49.55 -9.85 -19.57
C VAL A 146 -49.20 -10.70 -20.78
N ASP A 147 -50.22 -11.01 -21.58
CA ASP A 147 -50.06 -11.67 -22.86
C ASP A 147 -49.49 -10.66 -23.85
N ILE A 148 -48.16 -10.67 -24.01
CA ILE A 148 -47.42 -9.77 -24.89
C ILE A 148 -47.89 -9.79 -26.36
N ASN A 149 -48.73 -10.75 -26.76
CA ASN A 149 -49.34 -10.84 -28.09
C ASN A 149 -50.72 -10.15 -28.18
N LYS A 150 -51.33 -9.79 -27.05
CA LYS A 150 -52.64 -9.09 -26.98
C LYS A 150 -52.44 -7.62 -26.64
N LYS A 151 -52.61 -6.75 -27.65
CA LYS A 151 -52.49 -5.28 -27.53
C LYS A 151 -53.29 -4.69 -26.36
N SER A 152 -54.51 -5.17 -26.11
CA SER A 152 -55.37 -4.71 -25.01
C SER A 152 -54.82 -5.01 -23.61
N SER A 153 -53.95 -6.01 -23.45
CA SER A 153 -53.27 -6.26 -22.18
C SER A 153 -52.13 -5.26 -21.94
N LEU A 154 -51.46 -4.84 -23.03
CA LEU A 154 -50.33 -3.90 -23.00
C LEU A 154 -50.76 -2.45 -22.74
N THR A 155 -51.93 -2.00 -23.20
CA THR A 155 -52.40 -0.62 -22.95
C THR A 155 -53.19 -0.45 -21.65
N SER A 156 -53.59 -1.55 -20.99
CA SER A 156 -54.51 -1.54 -19.83
C SER A 156 -54.08 -0.64 -18.66
N TYR A 157 -52.78 -0.39 -18.48
CA TYR A 157 -52.21 0.49 -17.46
C TYR A 157 -52.38 1.99 -17.78
N TYR A 158 -52.37 2.36 -19.06
CA TYR A 158 -52.64 3.72 -19.52
C TYR A 158 -54.12 4.08 -19.31
N ASP A 159 -55.01 3.16 -19.68
CA ASP A 159 -56.45 3.33 -19.49
C ASP A 159 -56.82 3.40 -18.00
N GLU A 160 -56.17 2.59 -17.14
CA GLU A 160 -56.39 2.63 -15.70
C GLU A 160 -55.93 3.95 -15.07
N ALA A 161 -54.79 4.53 -15.47
CA ALA A 161 -54.35 5.83 -14.96
C ALA A 161 -55.31 6.98 -15.33
N ARG A 162 -56.16 6.80 -16.36
CA ARG A 162 -57.23 7.74 -16.72
C ARG A 162 -58.54 7.49 -15.95
N LEU A 163 -58.82 6.23 -15.60
CA LEU A 163 -60.11 5.78 -15.03
C LEU A 163 -60.10 5.58 -13.50
N ASN A 164 -58.93 5.38 -12.88
CA ASN A 164 -58.78 5.06 -11.46
C ASN A 164 -57.90 6.11 -10.75
N ILE A 165 -58.47 6.81 -9.76
CA ILE A 165 -57.78 7.87 -9.01
C ILE A 165 -56.54 7.36 -8.25
N ASN A 166 -56.53 6.08 -7.85
CA ASN A 166 -55.42 5.46 -7.12
C ASN A 166 -54.25 5.07 -8.04
N ALA A 167 -54.49 4.91 -9.34
CA ALA A 167 -53.46 4.70 -10.36
C ALA A 167 -52.93 6.02 -10.96
N ASN A 168 -53.41 7.16 -10.43
CA ASN A 168 -53.24 8.49 -10.99
C ASN A 168 -52.73 9.49 -9.93
N PRO A 169 -51.54 9.23 -9.35
CA PRO A 169 -51.01 10.02 -8.25
C PRO A 169 -50.86 11.49 -8.61
N GLN A 170 -51.04 12.36 -7.63
CA GLN A 170 -50.73 13.78 -7.74
C GLN A 170 -49.23 13.98 -7.45
N LEU A 171 -48.54 14.71 -8.31
CA LEU A 171 -47.13 15.03 -8.18
C LEU A 171 -47.00 16.31 -7.35
N PRO A 172 -46.58 16.25 -6.07
CA PRO A 172 -46.50 17.45 -5.23
C PRO A 172 -45.47 18.45 -5.77
N GLN A 173 -45.85 19.73 -5.74
CA GLN A 173 -44.96 20.85 -6.04
C GLN A 173 -43.83 20.98 -5.01
N GLY A 174 -42.66 21.45 -5.46
CA GLY A 174 -41.49 21.71 -4.60
C GLY A 174 -41.54 23.08 -3.92
N SER A 175 -40.44 23.48 -3.29
CA SER A 175 -40.29 24.84 -2.78
C SER A 175 -39.92 25.81 -3.92
N LYS A 176 -40.00 27.12 -3.66
CA LYS A 176 -39.56 28.16 -4.61
C LYS A 176 -38.06 28.07 -4.96
N GLU A 177 -37.26 27.46 -4.08
CA GLU A 177 -35.82 27.32 -4.20
C GLU A 177 -35.40 25.96 -4.77
N GLN A 178 -36.26 24.93 -4.62
CA GLN A 178 -36.07 23.59 -5.15
C GLN A 178 -37.39 23.06 -5.76
N PRO A 179 -37.64 23.29 -7.07
CA PRO A 179 -38.82 22.76 -7.73
C PRO A 179 -38.77 21.23 -7.77
N ALA A 180 -39.92 20.59 -7.50
CA ALA A 180 -40.02 19.14 -7.56
C ALA A 180 -39.90 18.66 -9.01
N ARG A 181 -38.97 17.74 -9.24
CA ARG A 181 -38.71 17.15 -10.55
C ARG A 181 -39.03 15.66 -10.52
N TYR A 182 -39.61 15.16 -11.60
CA TYR A 182 -39.92 13.75 -11.81
C TYR A 182 -39.41 13.28 -13.17
N GLN A 183 -39.17 11.98 -13.30
CA GLN A 183 -38.76 11.34 -14.54
C GLN A 183 -39.70 10.21 -14.91
N LEU A 184 -40.31 10.29 -16.09
CA LEU A 184 -41.21 9.25 -16.57
C LEU A 184 -40.48 8.35 -17.57
N LEU A 185 -40.21 7.11 -17.17
CA LEU A 185 -39.53 6.12 -18.00
C LEU A 185 -40.57 5.32 -18.78
N MET A 186 -40.45 5.30 -20.10
CA MET A 186 -41.40 4.63 -20.99
C MET A 186 -40.65 3.68 -21.95
N PRO A 187 -40.46 2.41 -21.57
CA PRO A 187 -39.85 1.42 -22.46
C PRO A 187 -40.75 1.13 -23.67
N THR A 188 -40.14 0.77 -24.81
CA THR A 188 -40.89 0.27 -25.98
C THR A 188 -41.24 -1.20 -25.85
N ILE A 189 -42.30 -1.59 -26.55
CA ILE A 189 -42.69 -2.99 -26.75
C ILE A 189 -41.53 -3.79 -27.35
N GLU A 190 -40.84 -3.26 -28.36
CA GLU A 190 -39.69 -3.92 -29.01
C GLU A 190 -38.56 -4.28 -28.02
N LYS A 191 -38.15 -3.34 -27.16
CA LYS A 191 -37.10 -3.59 -26.16
C LYS A 191 -37.51 -4.54 -25.02
N HIS A 192 -38.81 -4.77 -24.83
CA HIS A 192 -39.35 -5.53 -23.68
C HIS A 192 -40.06 -6.83 -24.04
N GLN A 193 -40.36 -7.07 -25.32
CA GLN A 193 -40.70 -8.39 -25.86
C GLN A 193 -39.46 -9.28 -25.97
N THR A 194 -38.63 -9.33 -24.92
CA THR A 194 -37.41 -10.14 -24.90
C THR A 194 -37.79 -11.63 -24.96
N LYS A 195 -37.22 -12.35 -25.92
CA LYS A 195 -37.28 -13.83 -25.97
C LYS A 195 -36.42 -14.48 -24.87
N HIS A 196 -36.03 -13.72 -23.85
CA HIS A 196 -35.10 -14.12 -22.81
C HIS A 196 -35.58 -13.65 -21.43
N LEU A 197 -35.45 -14.55 -20.46
CA LEU A 197 -35.58 -14.32 -19.02
C LEU A 197 -34.19 -14.09 -18.43
N GLN A 198 -34.04 -13.13 -17.52
CA GLN A 198 -32.75 -12.83 -16.91
C GLN A 198 -32.68 -13.44 -15.50
N VAL A 199 -31.66 -14.25 -15.25
CA VAL A 199 -31.40 -14.89 -13.95
C VAL A 199 -30.35 -14.08 -13.18
N ILE A 200 -30.70 -13.71 -11.95
CA ILE A 200 -29.89 -12.88 -11.02
C ILE A 200 -29.96 -13.46 -9.59
N GLY A 201 -29.25 -12.87 -8.63
CA GLY A 201 -29.20 -13.36 -7.24
C GLY A 201 -28.17 -14.48 -7.08
N ALA A 202 -28.53 -15.54 -6.36
CA ALA A 202 -27.61 -16.61 -5.94
C ALA A 202 -27.17 -17.56 -7.06
N VAL A 203 -26.43 -17.03 -8.04
CA VAL A 203 -25.79 -17.74 -9.16
C VAL A 203 -24.33 -17.31 -9.28
N TRP A 204 -23.48 -18.16 -9.87
CA TRP A 204 -22.06 -17.86 -10.07
C TRP A 204 -21.84 -16.55 -10.85
N MET A 205 -22.57 -16.38 -11.96
CA MET A 205 -22.70 -15.15 -12.72
C MET A 205 -24.16 -15.01 -13.19
N PRO A 206 -24.71 -13.79 -13.34
CA PRO A 206 -26.00 -13.60 -13.98
C PRO A 206 -25.99 -14.13 -15.42
N PHE A 207 -27.11 -14.68 -15.87
CA PHE A 207 -27.25 -15.25 -17.21
C PHE A 207 -28.67 -15.10 -17.75
N THR A 208 -28.85 -15.41 -19.03
CA THR A 208 -30.17 -15.49 -19.66
C THR A 208 -30.61 -16.93 -19.90
N MET A 209 -31.94 -17.12 -19.92
CA MET A 209 -32.63 -18.33 -20.34
C MET A 209 -33.61 -17.97 -21.46
N SER A 210 -33.93 -18.88 -22.37
CA SER A 210 -34.97 -18.65 -23.37
C SER A 210 -36.35 -18.54 -22.72
N TYR A 211 -37.12 -17.51 -23.09
CA TYR A 211 -38.55 -17.43 -22.74
C TYR A 211 -39.38 -18.29 -23.70
N HIS A 212 -40.27 -19.10 -23.15
CA HIS A 212 -41.11 -20.04 -23.91
C HIS A 212 -42.58 -19.87 -23.50
N PRO A 213 -43.41 -19.13 -24.26
CA PRO A 213 -44.77 -18.77 -23.83
C PRO A 213 -45.73 -19.96 -23.68
N HIS A 214 -45.43 -21.07 -24.36
CA HIS A 214 -46.20 -22.31 -24.24
C HIS A 214 -45.78 -23.18 -23.05
N PHE A 215 -44.56 -23.00 -22.53
CA PHE A 215 -43.99 -23.85 -21.49
C PHE A 215 -44.35 -23.31 -20.10
N THR A 216 -44.42 -24.23 -19.13
CA THR A 216 -44.39 -23.94 -17.71
C THR A 216 -43.00 -23.50 -17.25
N ALA A 217 -42.92 -22.92 -16.06
CA ALA A 217 -41.65 -22.58 -15.42
C ALA A 217 -40.76 -23.82 -15.23
N ARG A 218 -41.37 -24.97 -14.88
CA ARG A 218 -40.73 -26.29 -14.80
C ARG A 218 -40.14 -26.74 -16.13
N GLU A 219 -40.92 -26.74 -17.21
CA GLU A 219 -40.43 -27.18 -18.54
C GLU A 219 -39.33 -26.27 -19.06
N THR A 220 -39.44 -24.96 -18.80
CA THR A 220 -38.40 -23.98 -19.12
C THR A 220 -37.12 -24.24 -18.29
N ALA A 221 -37.24 -24.47 -16.98
CA ALA A 221 -36.13 -24.79 -16.10
C ALA A 221 -35.44 -26.13 -16.47
N HIS A 222 -36.20 -27.13 -16.92
CA HIS A 222 -35.67 -28.39 -17.42
C HIS A 222 -34.92 -28.21 -18.74
N LYS A 223 -35.55 -27.58 -19.74
CA LYS A 223 -34.96 -27.39 -21.08
C LYS A 223 -33.68 -26.54 -21.06
N GLU A 224 -33.62 -25.54 -20.18
CA GLU A 224 -32.47 -24.62 -20.05
C GLU A 224 -31.42 -25.12 -19.02
N ASN A 225 -31.54 -26.38 -18.56
CA ASN A 225 -30.70 -27.02 -17.54
C ASN A 225 -30.52 -26.18 -16.25
N PHE A 226 -31.55 -25.41 -15.88
CA PHE A 226 -31.44 -24.35 -14.86
C PHE A 226 -30.95 -24.88 -13.50
N LYS A 227 -31.49 -26.02 -13.03
CA LYS A 227 -31.14 -26.64 -11.73
C LYS A 227 -29.67 -27.10 -11.64
N GLN A 228 -29.00 -27.33 -12.77
CA GLN A 228 -27.56 -27.65 -12.83
C GLN A 228 -26.68 -26.40 -12.73
N ARG A 229 -27.20 -25.23 -13.12
CA ARG A 229 -26.53 -23.92 -13.07
C ARG A 229 -26.67 -23.22 -11.71
N LEU A 230 -27.33 -23.88 -10.75
CA LEU A 230 -27.60 -23.39 -9.40
C LEU A 230 -26.62 -23.97 -8.36
N GLU A 231 -26.01 -23.06 -7.60
CA GLU A 231 -24.98 -23.33 -6.59
C GLU A 231 -25.46 -24.19 -5.40
N ALA A 232 -24.53 -24.81 -4.67
CA ALA A 232 -24.88 -25.79 -3.62
C ALA A 232 -25.62 -25.18 -2.41
N ILE A 233 -25.52 -23.87 -2.17
CA ILE A 233 -26.26 -23.16 -1.11
C ILE A 233 -27.64 -22.66 -1.58
N THR A 234 -28.00 -22.78 -2.85
CA THR A 234 -29.27 -22.22 -3.36
C THR A 234 -30.48 -23.08 -3.00
N HIS A 235 -31.66 -22.47 -3.11
CA HIS A 235 -32.91 -23.21 -3.21
C HIS A 235 -33.07 -23.77 -4.63
N LYS A 236 -33.15 -25.10 -4.79
CA LYS A 236 -33.16 -25.75 -6.11
C LYS A 236 -34.55 -26.01 -6.70
N ASP A 237 -35.58 -25.77 -5.90
CA ASP A 237 -36.95 -26.22 -6.18
C ASP A 237 -37.93 -25.03 -6.38
N LYS A 238 -37.49 -23.80 -6.08
CA LYS A 238 -38.25 -22.56 -6.28
C LYS A 238 -37.35 -21.35 -6.46
N VAL A 239 -37.88 -20.32 -7.13
CA VAL A 239 -37.26 -19.01 -7.35
C VAL A 239 -38.27 -17.91 -7.08
N LEU A 240 -37.82 -16.67 -6.88
CA LEU A 240 -38.71 -15.51 -6.93
C LEU A 240 -38.64 -14.91 -8.34
N GLN A 241 -39.79 -14.70 -8.96
CA GLN A 241 -39.91 -13.89 -10.16
C GLN A 241 -40.31 -12.47 -9.77
N VAL A 242 -39.58 -11.48 -10.27
CA VAL A 242 -40.02 -10.08 -10.27
C VAL A 242 -40.56 -9.75 -11.66
N THR A 243 -41.86 -9.51 -11.77
CA THR A 243 -42.53 -9.17 -13.03
C THR A 243 -42.10 -7.80 -13.52
N ALA A 244 -42.33 -7.49 -14.80
CA ALA A 244 -41.99 -6.16 -15.32
C ALA A 244 -42.82 -5.03 -14.68
N GLN A 245 -43.94 -5.37 -14.03
CA GLN A 245 -44.81 -4.51 -13.23
C GLN A 245 -44.23 -4.23 -11.82
N GLY A 246 -43.31 -5.07 -11.34
CA GLY A 246 -42.78 -5.01 -9.98
C GLY A 246 -43.47 -5.95 -8.97
N ASP A 247 -44.30 -6.89 -9.43
CA ASP A 247 -44.86 -7.93 -8.57
C ASP A 247 -43.80 -8.99 -8.26
N ILE A 248 -43.73 -9.43 -7.00
CA ILE A 248 -42.91 -10.58 -6.61
C ILE A 248 -43.81 -11.81 -6.53
N GLN A 249 -43.48 -12.86 -7.28
CA GLN A 249 -44.18 -14.14 -7.27
C GLN A 249 -43.21 -15.27 -6.95
N GLU A 250 -43.57 -16.16 -6.02
CA GLU A 250 -42.81 -17.40 -5.81
C GLU A 250 -43.20 -18.43 -6.85
N ILE A 251 -42.22 -18.86 -7.65
CA ILE A 251 -42.40 -19.79 -8.76
C ILE A 251 -41.69 -21.10 -8.43
N ALA A 252 -42.43 -22.20 -8.42
CA ALA A 252 -41.86 -23.54 -8.29
C ALA A 252 -41.19 -23.97 -9.62
N ILE A 253 -39.97 -24.50 -9.51
CA ILE A 253 -39.19 -25.05 -10.64
C ILE A 253 -38.87 -26.54 -10.48
N ASP A 254 -39.41 -27.17 -9.42
CA ASP A 254 -39.25 -28.60 -9.15
C ASP A 254 -39.96 -29.47 -10.21
N PRO A 255 -39.29 -30.47 -10.81
CA PRO A 255 -39.94 -31.46 -11.67
C PRO A 255 -41.05 -32.30 -11.01
N TYR A 256 -41.22 -32.28 -9.68
CA TYR A 256 -42.27 -33.04 -8.98
C TYR A 256 -43.45 -32.19 -8.49
N ASN A 257 -43.46 -30.87 -8.73
CA ASN A 257 -44.63 -30.04 -8.40
C ASN A 257 -45.78 -30.26 -9.41
N ALA A 258 -47.00 -30.42 -8.90
CA ALA A 258 -48.22 -30.63 -9.68
C ALA A 258 -48.84 -29.33 -10.25
N HIS A 259 -48.44 -28.15 -9.75
CA HIS A 259 -49.00 -26.86 -10.19
C HIS A 259 -48.17 -26.21 -11.31
N SER A 260 -48.84 -25.86 -12.42
CA SER A 260 -48.24 -25.42 -13.67
C SER A 260 -48.18 -23.89 -13.84
N GLN A 261 -47.39 -23.22 -12.99
CA GLN A 261 -47.09 -21.79 -13.17
C GLN A 261 -46.20 -21.55 -14.41
N LYS A 262 -46.33 -20.37 -15.02
CA LYS A 262 -45.47 -19.89 -16.12
C LYS A 262 -44.61 -18.72 -15.67
N PHE A 263 -43.40 -18.60 -16.21
CA PHE A 263 -42.67 -17.34 -16.13
C PHE A 263 -43.38 -16.27 -16.96
N SER A 264 -43.21 -15.00 -16.60
CA SER A 264 -43.71 -13.84 -17.34
C SER A 264 -42.63 -13.28 -18.25
N ALA A 265 -43.02 -12.80 -19.43
CA ALA A 265 -42.09 -12.17 -20.37
C ALA A 265 -41.38 -10.95 -19.73
N GLY A 266 -40.08 -10.80 -20.01
CA GLY A 266 -39.23 -9.70 -19.48
C GLY A 266 -38.89 -9.77 -17.98
N ALA A 267 -39.44 -10.75 -17.24
CA ALA A 267 -39.29 -10.84 -15.79
C ALA A 267 -37.85 -11.18 -15.35
N LYS A 268 -37.49 -10.74 -14.14
CA LYS A 268 -36.22 -11.05 -13.48
C LYS A 268 -36.41 -12.28 -12.59
N ILE A 269 -35.62 -13.32 -12.82
CA ILE A 269 -35.66 -14.57 -12.09
C ILE A 269 -34.56 -14.55 -11.02
N LEU A 270 -34.96 -14.38 -9.77
CA LEU A 270 -34.05 -14.33 -8.63
C LEU A 270 -33.81 -15.75 -8.09
N ALA A 271 -32.59 -16.24 -8.29
CA ALA A 271 -32.09 -17.44 -7.61
C ALA A 271 -31.90 -17.14 -6.12
N LEU A 272 -32.44 -18.01 -5.27
CA LEU A 272 -32.55 -17.77 -3.84
C LEU A 272 -31.47 -18.52 -3.07
N PHE A 273 -30.95 -17.93 -2.00
CA PHE A 273 -30.25 -18.69 -0.97
C PHE A 273 -31.21 -19.67 -0.29
N ASN A 274 -30.75 -20.85 0.07
CA ASN A 274 -31.48 -21.74 0.96
C ASN A 274 -31.40 -21.17 2.38
N THR A 275 -32.49 -20.55 2.86
CA THR A 275 -32.54 -19.87 4.17
C THR A 275 -32.36 -20.80 5.37
N LYS A 276 -32.43 -22.13 5.19
CA LYS A 276 -32.04 -23.12 6.22
C LYS A 276 -30.52 -23.20 6.43
N LYS A 277 -29.73 -22.78 5.42
CA LYS A 277 -28.26 -22.71 5.45
C LYS A 277 -27.73 -21.31 5.80
N LEU A 278 -28.61 -20.35 6.10
CA LEU A 278 -28.24 -18.98 6.49
C LEU A 278 -28.38 -18.76 8.00
N PRO A 279 -27.52 -17.92 8.61
CA PRO A 279 -27.73 -17.39 9.96
C PRO A 279 -29.09 -16.69 10.11
N LYS A 280 -29.60 -16.62 11.34
CA LYS A 280 -30.91 -15.99 11.64
C LYS A 280 -31.01 -14.56 11.10
N GLU A 281 -29.94 -13.78 11.21
CA GLU A 281 -29.85 -12.38 10.77
C GLU A 281 -29.95 -12.19 9.25
N PHE A 282 -29.58 -13.18 8.44
CA PHE A 282 -29.63 -13.10 6.98
C PHE A 282 -30.84 -13.81 6.35
N LYS A 283 -31.81 -14.30 7.13
CA LYS A 283 -32.97 -15.02 6.58
C LYS A 283 -33.82 -14.20 5.61
N ASN A 284 -33.83 -12.87 5.77
CA ASN A 284 -34.60 -11.95 4.94
C ASN A 284 -33.87 -11.50 3.67
N ILE A 285 -32.63 -11.95 3.43
CA ILE A 285 -31.78 -11.46 2.33
C ILE A 285 -32.39 -11.73 0.94
N ASN A 286 -33.09 -12.86 0.78
CA ASN A 286 -33.84 -13.17 -0.44
C ASN A 286 -34.98 -12.18 -0.71
N THR A 287 -35.70 -11.79 0.34
CA THR A 287 -36.79 -10.81 0.25
C THR A 287 -36.22 -9.43 -0.06
N GLN A 288 -35.14 -9.01 0.59
CA GLN A 288 -34.46 -7.73 0.32
C GLN A 288 -33.94 -7.66 -1.13
N MET A 289 -33.37 -8.75 -1.66
CA MET A 289 -32.98 -8.84 -3.07
C MET A 289 -34.18 -8.69 -4.01
N ALA A 290 -35.30 -9.36 -3.74
CA ALA A 290 -36.50 -9.25 -4.58
C ALA A 290 -37.16 -7.86 -4.50
N GLU A 291 -37.24 -7.27 -3.31
CA GLU A 291 -37.73 -5.91 -3.09
C GLU A 291 -36.87 -4.87 -3.82
N LEU A 292 -35.55 -5.03 -3.82
CA LEU A 292 -34.65 -4.16 -4.58
C LEU A 292 -34.83 -4.33 -6.10
N ALA A 293 -35.01 -5.56 -6.56
CA ALA A 293 -35.22 -5.87 -7.98
C ALA A 293 -36.56 -5.34 -8.55
N LYS A 294 -37.57 -4.99 -7.72
CA LYS A 294 -38.78 -4.27 -8.18
C LYS A 294 -38.45 -2.95 -8.89
N TYR A 295 -37.37 -2.31 -8.44
CA TYR A 295 -36.90 -1.01 -8.90
C TYR A 295 -35.95 -1.10 -10.09
N TRP A 296 -35.87 -2.26 -10.75
CA TRP A 296 -35.07 -2.42 -11.96
C TRP A 296 -35.41 -1.38 -13.02
N ASN A 297 -34.40 -0.72 -13.58
CA ASN A 297 -34.55 0.29 -14.60
C ASN A 297 -35.15 -0.34 -15.87
N PRO A 298 -36.37 0.01 -16.29
CA PRO A 298 -36.96 -0.53 -17.50
C PRO A 298 -36.11 -0.20 -18.73
N LEU A 299 -35.46 0.97 -18.80
CA LEU A 299 -34.64 1.33 -19.95
C LEU A 299 -33.31 0.55 -20.06
N GLN A 300 -33.04 -0.35 -19.12
CA GLN A 300 -31.91 -1.29 -19.11
C GLN A 300 -32.42 -2.71 -18.78
N PRO A 301 -33.17 -3.36 -19.68
CA PRO A 301 -33.83 -4.64 -19.40
C PRO A 301 -32.86 -5.81 -19.19
N THR A 302 -31.57 -5.65 -19.49
CA THR A 302 -30.50 -6.63 -19.25
C THR A 302 -29.26 -5.99 -18.63
N LEU A 303 -28.43 -6.78 -17.93
CA LEU A 303 -27.17 -6.31 -17.30
C LEU A 303 -26.03 -6.00 -18.30
N GLN A 304 -26.22 -6.23 -19.60
CA GLN A 304 -25.20 -6.00 -20.64
C GLN A 304 -25.39 -4.67 -21.39
N GLU A 305 -26.55 -4.01 -21.28
CA GLU A 305 -26.79 -2.71 -21.91
C GLU A 305 -26.33 -1.56 -21.02
N THR A 306 -25.08 -1.13 -21.18
CA THR A 306 -24.60 0.15 -20.63
C THR A 306 -25.27 1.31 -21.36
N SER A 307 -26.29 1.91 -20.75
CA SER A 307 -26.87 3.18 -21.22
C SER A 307 -26.71 4.29 -20.18
N HIS A 308 -26.22 5.46 -20.58
CA HIS A 308 -26.04 6.58 -19.64
C HIS A 308 -27.38 7.22 -19.30
N PHE A 309 -27.97 6.83 -18.18
CA PHE A 309 -29.19 7.44 -17.67
C PHE A 309 -28.88 8.59 -16.72
N THR A 310 -29.30 9.81 -17.08
CA THR A 310 -29.19 11.00 -16.21
C THR A 310 -30.35 11.03 -15.22
N THR A 311 -30.15 10.57 -13.99
CA THR A 311 -31.14 10.71 -12.91
C THR A 311 -31.28 12.15 -12.44
N LEU A 312 -32.42 12.47 -11.83
CA LEU A 312 -32.67 13.77 -11.20
C LEU A 312 -31.81 13.92 -9.94
N GLY A 313 -30.70 14.64 -10.07
CA GLY A 313 -29.74 14.83 -8.99
C GLY A 313 -30.31 15.58 -7.79
N LYS A 314 -30.00 15.11 -6.58
CA LYS A 314 -29.99 15.95 -5.39
C LYS A 314 -28.81 16.92 -5.48
N TYR A 315 -29.03 18.18 -5.15
CA TYR A 315 -27.96 19.00 -4.59
C TYR A 315 -27.84 18.66 -3.10
N THR A 316 -26.82 17.88 -2.76
CA THR A 316 -26.30 17.77 -1.41
C THR A 316 -24.78 17.69 -1.55
N GLN A 317 -24.05 18.50 -0.80
CA GLN A 317 -22.57 18.43 -0.80
C GLN A 317 -22.16 17.07 -0.22
N SER A 318 -21.23 16.37 -0.89
CA SER A 318 -20.99 14.91 -0.78
C SER A 318 -22.16 14.07 -1.33
N GLU A 319 -22.00 13.20 -2.34
CA GLU A 319 -20.81 12.54 -2.91
C GLU A 319 -20.57 13.03 -4.36
N LYS A 320 -19.31 13.37 -4.74
CA LYS A 320 -18.99 13.81 -6.12
C LYS A 320 -18.35 12.71 -6.97
N GLU A 321 -18.93 11.51 -6.95
CA GLU A 321 -18.78 10.54 -8.05
C GLU A 321 -19.59 11.03 -9.25
N GLN A 322 -19.00 11.97 -9.99
CA GLN A 322 -19.44 12.31 -11.34
C GLN A 322 -18.28 12.04 -12.30
N GLN A 323 -18.32 10.86 -12.92
CA GLN A 323 -17.68 10.67 -14.22
C GLN A 323 -18.15 11.83 -15.14
N PRO A 324 -17.23 12.50 -15.83
CA PRO A 324 -17.59 13.62 -16.70
C PRO A 324 -18.29 13.08 -17.96
N PRO A 325 -18.87 13.95 -18.81
CA PRO A 325 -18.98 13.60 -20.23
C PRO A 325 -17.61 13.14 -20.74
N MET A 326 -17.59 12.24 -21.73
CA MET A 326 -16.37 11.76 -22.38
C MET A 326 -15.74 12.86 -23.26
N LEU A 327 -15.27 13.93 -22.61
CA LEU A 327 -14.11 14.67 -23.03
C LEU A 327 -12.89 13.77 -22.77
N ILE A 328 -11.87 13.92 -23.60
CA ILE A 328 -10.74 12.99 -23.78
C ILE A 328 -9.83 12.84 -22.53
N PHE A 329 -10.20 13.41 -21.38
CA PHE A 329 -9.40 13.56 -20.16
C PHE A 329 -10.06 12.88 -18.93
N GLY A 330 -10.35 11.57 -19.06
CA GLY A 330 -10.91 10.73 -18.00
C GLY A 330 -9.86 9.81 -17.35
N GLU A 331 -9.72 9.91 -16.03
CA GLU A 331 -8.90 9.02 -15.20
C GLU A 331 -9.52 7.61 -15.17
N ALA A 332 -8.73 6.56 -15.39
CA ALA A 332 -9.23 5.20 -15.56
C ALA A 332 -9.63 4.52 -14.23
N ASP A 333 -10.79 3.84 -14.20
CA ASP A 333 -11.36 3.17 -13.01
C ASP A 333 -10.42 2.13 -12.35
N LYS A 334 -9.46 1.60 -13.10
CA LYS A 334 -8.34 0.80 -12.59
C LYS A 334 -7.05 1.37 -13.19
N LYS A 335 -6.18 1.93 -12.36
CA LYS A 335 -4.87 2.43 -12.80
C LYS A 335 -3.96 1.23 -13.12
N PRO A 336 -3.55 0.97 -14.38
CA PRO A 336 -2.45 0.04 -14.65
C PRO A 336 -1.19 0.49 -13.91
N ARG A 337 -0.42 -0.50 -13.45
CA ARG A 337 0.83 -0.30 -12.70
C ARG A 337 1.83 0.44 -13.59
N PRO A 338 2.57 1.45 -13.08
CA PRO A 338 3.58 2.11 -13.88
C PRO A 338 4.67 1.14 -14.32
N SER A 339 5.09 1.26 -15.58
CA SER A 339 6.18 0.48 -16.14
C SER A 339 7.54 1.07 -15.79
N THR A 340 8.62 0.29 -15.95
CA THR A 340 9.99 0.76 -15.68
C THR A 340 10.78 0.98 -16.97
N SER A 341 11.66 1.99 -16.94
CA SER A 341 12.66 2.29 -17.97
C SER A 341 13.79 1.25 -18.01
N ASP A 342 14.68 1.38 -19.00
CA ASP A 342 15.91 0.57 -19.10
C ASP A 342 16.97 0.94 -18.06
N TYR A 343 16.81 2.10 -17.41
CA TYR A 343 17.56 2.53 -16.23
C TYR A 343 16.89 2.07 -14.91
N GLY A 344 15.75 1.37 -15.00
CA GLY A 344 15.02 0.78 -13.86
C GLY A 344 14.10 1.72 -13.09
N SER A 345 14.28 3.04 -13.18
CA SER A 345 13.30 4.01 -12.66
C SER A 345 11.97 3.91 -13.42
N VAL A 346 10.86 4.33 -12.82
CA VAL A 346 9.55 4.41 -13.47
C VAL A 346 9.62 5.39 -14.65
N GLY A 347 9.27 4.89 -15.84
CA GLY A 347 9.56 5.52 -17.12
C GLY A 347 9.18 4.61 -18.29
N LEU A 348 9.46 5.06 -19.52
CA LEU A 348 9.04 4.37 -20.75
C LEU A 348 10.08 3.32 -21.19
N LEU A 349 11.08 3.75 -21.97
CA LEU A 349 12.23 2.96 -22.40
C LEU A 349 13.51 3.66 -21.91
N GLN A 350 14.11 4.57 -22.68
CA GLN A 350 15.25 5.37 -22.25
C GLN A 350 14.83 6.60 -21.43
N MET A 351 13.61 7.09 -21.66
CA MET A 351 13.07 8.33 -21.08
C MET A 351 12.29 8.10 -19.78
N PRO A 352 12.41 9.01 -18.81
CA PRO A 352 11.62 8.96 -17.57
C PRO A 352 10.16 9.39 -17.82
N SER A 353 9.27 9.08 -16.87
CA SER A 353 7.89 9.56 -16.86
C SER A 353 7.56 10.35 -15.59
N GLY A 354 6.43 11.05 -15.59
CA GLY A 354 5.91 11.72 -14.41
C GLY A 354 5.37 10.75 -13.34
N ARG A 355 5.10 9.48 -13.70
CA ARG A 355 4.44 8.47 -12.87
C ARG A 355 5.23 8.02 -11.67
N HIS A 356 4.56 7.78 -10.54
CA HIS A 356 5.10 7.07 -9.40
C HIS A 356 4.36 5.75 -9.12
N ALA A 357 5.10 4.78 -8.58
CA ALA A 357 4.55 3.49 -8.17
C ALA A 357 3.83 3.58 -6.80
N GLU A 358 3.31 2.46 -6.30
CA GLU A 358 2.79 2.39 -4.93
C GLU A 358 3.92 2.49 -3.90
N GLN A 359 3.67 3.09 -2.73
CA GLN A 359 4.66 3.17 -1.66
C GLN A 359 5.16 1.77 -1.26
N GLY A 360 6.48 1.66 -1.10
CA GLY A 360 7.17 0.41 -0.81
C GLY A 360 7.38 -0.48 -2.04
N GLU A 361 6.92 -0.10 -3.24
CA GLU A 361 7.27 -0.86 -4.46
C GLU A 361 8.79 -0.90 -4.63
N PHE A 362 9.32 -2.12 -4.67
CA PHE A 362 10.72 -2.41 -4.89
C PHE A 362 10.88 -3.29 -6.12
N SER A 363 11.73 -2.89 -7.05
CA SER A 363 11.98 -3.64 -8.27
C SER A 363 13.45 -3.77 -8.62
N PHE A 364 13.83 -4.94 -9.12
CA PHE A 364 15.10 -5.18 -9.78
C PHE A 364 14.87 -5.24 -11.28
N THR A 365 15.54 -4.39 -12.06
CA THR A 365 15.46 -4.37 -13.52
C THR A 365 16.80 -4.76 -14.13
N TYR A 366 16.76 -5.61 -15.15
CA TYR A 366 17.86 -5.92 -16.05
C TYR A 366 17.51 -5.46 -17.48
N SER A 367 18.46 -4.82 -18.16
CA SER A 367 18.40 -4.54 -19.61
C SER A 367 19.74 -4.87 -20.27
N ASP A 368 19.70 -5.44 -21.48
CA ASP A 368 20.87 -5.83 -22.28
C ASP A 368 20.75 -5.24 -23.69
N GLN A 369 21.81 -4.53 -24.10
CA GLN A 369 22.11 -4.12 -25.47
C GLN A 369 23.59 -4.40 -25.77
N GLU A 370 24.00 -4.22 -27.03
CA GLU A 370 25.36 -4.53 -27.48
C GLU A 370 26.46 -3.82 -26.67
N GLU A 371 26.29 -2.52 -26.40
CA GLU A 371 27.31 -1.68 -25.73
C GLU A 371 27.15 -1.63 -24.21
N TYR A 372 25.94 -1.86 -23.70
CA TYR A 372 25.60 -1.69 -22.28
C TYR A 372 24.77 -2.88 -21.74
N ARG A 373 25.08 -3.31 -20.52
CA ARG A 373 24.12 -4.00 -19.65
C ARG A 373 23.82 -3.12 -18.46
N ARG A 374 22.56 -3.05 -18.03
CA ARG A 374 22.17 -2.23 -16.88
C ARG A 374 21.45 -3.10 -15.86
N TRP A 375 21.88 -2.97 -14.60
CA TRP A 375 21.14 -3.47 -13.44
C TRP A 375 20.67 -2.29 -12.63
N ALA A 376 19.43 -2.33 -12.16
CA ALA A 376 18.87 -1.27 -11.36
C ALA A 376 17.99 -1.81 -10.23
N LEU A 377 18.16 -1.27 -9.03
CA LEU A 377 17.30 -1.47 -7.87
C LEU A 377 16.52 -0.18 -7.65
N ASN A 378 15.21 -0.21 -7.89
CA ASN A 378 14.33 0.92 -7.69
C ASN A 378 13.47 0.76 -6.44
N LEU A 379 13.24 1.84 -5.71
CA LEU A 379 12.38 1.89 -4.53
C LEU A 379 11.51 3.16 -4.54
N GLN A 380 10.20 2.96 -4.52
CA GLN A 380 9.24 4.02 -4.21
C GLN A 380 9.15 4.19 -2.68
N LEU A 381 10.08 4.96 -2.12
CA LEU A 381 10.26 5.10 -0.66
C LEU A 381 9.06 5.78 0.02
N PHE A 382 8.58 6.87 -0.59
CA PHE A 382 7.35 7.58 -0.22
C PHE A 382 6.48 7.75 -1.46
N PRO A 383 5.17 8.06 -1.35
CA PRO A 383 4.33 8.35 -2.53
C PRO A 383 4.88 9.47 -3.44
N TRP A 384 5.71 10.36 -2.89
CA TRP A 384 6.33 11.49 -3.58
C TRP A 384 7.83 11.35 -3.85
N LEU A 385 8.50 10.27 -3.39
CA LEU A 385 9.94 10.05 -3.56
C LEU A 385 10.24 8.64 -4.07
N GLU A 386 10.86 8.59 -5.24
CA GLU A 386 11.43 7.40 -5.86
C GLU A 386 12.96 7.53 -5.89
N ALA A 387 13.66 6.44 -5.59
CA ALA A 387 15.11 6.36 -5.61
C ALA A 387 15.58 5.09 -6.33
N THR A 388 16.48 5.24 -7.31
CA THR A 388 17.03 4.14 -8.09
C THR A 388 18.54 4.05 -7.91
N LEU A 389 19.05 2.87 -7.53
CA LEU A 389 20.47 2.54 -7.56
C LEU A 389 20.75 1.78 -8.87
N ARG A 390 21.66 2.27 -9.70
CA ARG A 390 21.98 1.65 -11.00
C ARG A 390 23.47 1.32 -11.15
N TYR A 391 23.72 0.21 -11.83
CA TYR A 391 25.03 -0.24 -12.31
C TYR A 391 24.97 -0.41 -13.82
N ASN A 392 25.82 0.34 -14.53
CA ASN A 392 25.93 0.29 -15.99
C ASN A 392 27.27 -0.41 -16.35
N ASP A 393 27.18 -1.61 -16.89
CA ASP A 393 28.29 -2.35 -17.48
C ASP A 393 28.54 -1.86 -18.90
N ILE A 394 29.69 -1.21 -19.11
CA ILE A 394 30.12 -0.67 -20.40
C ILE A 394 31.00 -1.71 -21.08
N ARG A 395 30.37 -2.55 -21.91
CA ARG A 395 30.95 -3.77 -22.49
C ARG A 395 32.14 -3.52 -23.41
N THR A 396 32.24 -2.31 -23.95
CA THR A 396 33.25 -1.86 -24.90
C THR A 396 34.53 -1.31 -24.25
N ARG A 397 34.60 -1.27 -22.92
CA ARG A 397 35.74 -0.73 -22.15
C ARG A 397 36.19 -1.71 -21.08
N LYS A 398 37.50 -1.91 -20.91
CA LYS A 398 38.05 -2.57 -19.72
C LYS A 398 37.95 -1.65 -18.50
N TYR A 399 37.84 -2.23 -17.30
CA TYR A 399 37.84 -1.51 -16.03
C TYR A 399 39.16 -0.77 -15.81
N SER A 400 40.29 -1.46 -16.01
CA SER A 400 41.64 -0.89 -16.02
C SER A 400 42.39 -1.25 -17.31
N GLN A 401 43.44 -0.49 -17.62
CA GLN A 401 44.41 -0.84 -18.66
C GLN A 401 45.42 -1.89 -18.15
N PHE A 402 45.53 -2.06 -16.83
CA PHE A 402 46.44 -3.01 -16.20
C PHE A 402 45.71 -4.32 -15.89
N GLU A 403 46.06 -5.39 -16.62
CA GLU A 403 45.44 -6.71 -16.48
C GLU A 403 45.66 -7.32 -15.10
N GLU A 404 46.81 -7.06 -14.46
CA GLU A 404 47.11 -7.48 -13.08
C GLU A 404 46.15 -6.87 -12.04
N PHE A 405 45.49 -5.75 -12.36
CA PHE A 405 44.58 -5.05 -11.45
C PHE A 405 43.10 -5.44 -11.63
N SER A 406 42.65 -5.70 -12.87
CA SER A 406 41.22 -5.97 -13.15
C SER A 406 40.94 -7.10 -14.15
N GLY A 407 41.95 -7.83 -14.61
CA GLY A 407 41.80 -8.89 -15.62
C GLY A 407 41.10 -8.42 -16.90
N ASP A 408 40.09 -9.17 -17.31
CA ASP A 408 39.19 -8.87 -18.43
C ASP A 408 37.89 -8.15 -18.02
N GLN A 409 37.73 -7.77 -16.74
CA GLN A 409 36.51 -7.11 -16.26
C GLN A 409 36.21 -5.83 -17.07
N THR A 410 34.99 -5.76 -17.60
CA THR A 410 34.47 -4.59 -18.30
C THR A 410 34.14 -3.44 -17.32
N TYR A 411 34.23 -2.20 -17.78
CA TYR A 411 34.08 -1.00 -16.95
C TYR A 411 32.66 -0.90 -16.36
N LYS A 412 32.58 -0.58 -15.06
CA LYS A 412 31.31 -0.47 -14.32
C LYS A 412 31.09 0.97 -13.85
N ASP A 413 30.10 1.64 -14.40
CA ASP A 413 29.58 2.90 -13.85
C ASP A 413 28.52 2.63 -12.76
N ARG A 414 28.45 3.53 -11.78
CA ARG A 414 27.52 3.52 -10.65
C ARG A 414 26.82 4.86 -10.59
N GLY A 415 25.50 4.84 -10.45
CA GLY A 415 24.70 6.05 -10.23
C GLY A 415 23.58 5.83 -9.24
N VAL A 416 23.25 6.91 -8.53
CA VAL A 416 22.01 7.06 -7.77
C VAL A 416 21.14 8.08 -8.47
N ASP A 417 19.91 7.69 -8.81
CA ASP A 417 18.92 8.57 -9.43
C ASP A 417 17.82 8.87 -8.39
N LEU A 418 17.39 10.14 -8.27
CA LEU A 418 16.25 10.54 -7.44
C LEU A 418 15.16 11.18 -8.29
N LYS A 419 13.90 10.98 -7.88
CA LYS A 419 12.74 11.57 -8.55
C LYS A 419 11.67 11.95 -7.52
N LEU A 420 11.20 13.18 -7.64
CA LEU A 420 10.27 13.84 -6.74
C LEU A 420 8.97 14.17 -7.48
N ARG A 421 7.85 13.70 -6.95
CA ARG A 421 6.52 14.04 -7.46
C ARG A 421 6.13 15.44 -7.00
N LEU A 422 5.85 16.32 -7.96
CA LEU A 422 5.40 17.69 -7.74
C LEU A 422 3.88 17.79 -7.68
N THR A 423 3.18 17.07 -8.57
CA THR A 423 1.72 17.02 -8.62
C THR A 423 1.23 15.60 -8.82
N GLU A 424 0.16 15.22 -8.14
CA GLU A 424 -0.61 14.03 -8.49
C GLU A 424 -1.47 14.31 -9.74
N GLU A 425 -1.75 13.27 -10.53
CA GLU A 425 -2.74 13.40 -11.60
C GLU A 425 -4.12 13.70 -11.00
N THR A 426 -4.78 14.70 -11.57
CA THR A 426 -6.20 14.98 -11.38
C THR A 426 -6.88 15.01 -12.76
N ARG A 427 -8.18 15.31 -12.82
CA ARG A 427 -8.88 15.52 -14.11
C ARG A 427 -8.15 16.50 -15.04
N TRP A 428 -7.60 17.59 -14.50
CA TRP A 428 -7.03 18.69 -15.29
C TRP A 428 -5.51 18.79 -15.24
N ILE A 429 -4.88 18.35 -14.15
CA ILE A 429 -3.43 18.45 -13.94
C ILE A 429 -2.80 17.07 -14.20
N PRO A 430 -1.72 16.98 -15.00
CA PRO A 430 -0.97 15.73 -15.15
C PRO A 430 -0.16 15.40 -13.89
N GLU A 431 0.19 14.13 -13.71
CA GLU A 431 1.17 13.75 -12.69
C GLU A 431 2.53 14.27 -13.14
N THR A 432 3.09 15.23 -12.40
CA THR A 432 4.32 15.93 -12.79
C THR A 432 5.42 15.63 -11.78
N SER A 433 6.60 15.27 -12.27
CA SER A 433 7.74 14.92 -11.45
C SER A 433 9.02 15.56 -11.98
N VAL A 434 9.91 15.93 -11.07
CA VAL A 434 11.27 16.37 -11.35
C VAL A 434 12.23 15.27 -10.93
N GLY A 435 13.28 15.02 -11.71
CA GLY A 435 14.27 14.01 -11.36
C GLY A 435 15.69 14.39 -11.75
N ILE A 436 16.64 13.77 -11.05
CA ILE A 436 18.08 13.92 -11.23
C ILE A 436 18.67 12.51 -11.36
N ARG A 437 19.15 12.19 -12.56
CA ARG A 437 19.91 10.97 -12.88
C ARG A 437 21.38 11.23 -12.58
N ASP A 438 22.09 10.25 -12.01
CA ASP A 438 23.50 10.37 -11.58
C ASP A 438 23.73 11.46 -10.50
N LEU A 439 22.80 11.59 -9.55
CA LEU A 439 22.93 12.51 -8.42
C LEU A 439 24.19 12.23 -7.58
N ALA A 440 24.51 10.96 -7.41
CA ALA A 440 25.75 10.49 -6.79
C ALA A 440 26.30 9.32 -7.62
N GLY A 441 27.44 9.53 -8.26
CA GLY A 441 28.06 8.58 -9.17
C GLY A 441 29.28 9.18 -9.87
N THR A 442 29.64 8.66 -11.05
CA THR A 442 30.74 9.22 -11.86
C THR A 442 30.31 10.39 -12.75
N GLY A 443 29.00 10.62 -12.89
CA GLY A 443 28.43 11.67 -13.73
C GLY A 443 28.35 11.34 -15.22
N LEU A 444 28.76 10.13 -15.64
CA LEU A 444 28.76 9.71 -17.06
C LEU A 444 27.36 9.73 -17.71
N PHE A 445 26.30 9.51 -16.92
CA PHE A 445 24.91 9.56 -17.36
C PHE A 445 24.11 10.68 -16.67
N ALA A 446 24.80 11.70 -16.14
CA ALA A 446 24.18 12.80 -15.40
C ALA A 446 23.21 13.61 -16.27
N GLY A 447 21.99 13.78 -15.76
CA GLY A 447 20.97 14.58 -16.43
C GLY A 447 19.77 14.82 -15.54
N GLU A 448 19.22 16.02 -15.62
CA GLU A 448 18.02 16.42 -14.90
C GLU A 448 16.83 16.42 -15.84
N TYR A 449 15.61 16.28 -15.31
CA TYR A 449 14.40 16.33 -16.13
C TYR A 449 13.17 16.81 -15.36
N VAL A 450 12.20 17.32 -16.12
CA VAL A 450 10.81 17.49 -15.68
C VAL A 450 9.94 16.69 -16.63
N ALA A 451 9.11 15.79 -16.08
CA ALA A 451 8.21 14.92 -16.84
C ALA A 451 6.78 15.05 -16.33
N ALA A 452 5.83 15.17 -17.25
CA ALA A 452 4.39 15.20 -16.98
C ALA A 452 3.71 14.01 -17.67
N SER A 453 2.92 13.25 -16.92
CA SER A 453 2.19 12.07 -17.42
C SER A 453 0.68 12.20 -17.21
N LYS A 454 -0.11 11.74 -18.19
CA LYS A 454 -1.56 11.93 -18.26
C LYS A 454 -2.25 10.69 -18.83
N ARG A 455 -3.18 10.10 -18.07
CA ARG A 455 -3.87 8.85 -18.44
C ARG A 455 -5.25 9.12 -19.00
N LEU A 456 -5.50 8.56 -20.18
CA LEU A 456 -6.70 8.72 -20.98
C LEU A 456 -7.25 7.33 -21.32
N GLY A 457 -8.04 6.76 -20.40
CA GLY A 457 -8.43 5.35 -20.48
C GLY A 457 -7.22 4.40 -20.46
N ASN A 458 -7.08 3.59 -21.51
CA ASN A 458 -5.97 2.63 -21.67
C ASN A 458 -4.65 3.26 -22.16
N PHE A 459 -4.63 4.55 -22.47
CA PHE A 459 -3.44 5.27 -22.94
C PHE A 459 -2.84 6.10 -21.81
N ASP A 460 -1.51 6.08 -21.64
CA ASP A 460 -0.78 6.94 -20.72
C ASP A 460 0.27 7.75 -21.49
N PHE A 461 0.00 9.03 -21.66
CA PHE A 461 0.85 9.96 -22.40
C PHE A 461 1.88 10.56 -21.45
N THR A 462 3.11 10.71 -21.91
CA THR A 462 4.19 11.38 -21.18
C THR A 462 4.85 12.41 -22.08
N ALA A 463 5.14 13.59 -21.55
CA ALA A 463 5.95 14.61 -22.20
C ALA A 463 6.86 15.28 -21.16
N GLY A 464 8.04 15.73 -21.58
CA GLY A 464 9.00 16.34 -20.66
C GLY A 464 10.16 17.04 -21.33
N ILE A 465 10.99 17.64 -20.50
CA ILE A 465 12.22 18.34 -20.87
C ILE A 465 13.38 17.71 -20.09
N GLY A 466 14.48 17.42 -20.78
CA GLY A 466 15.71 16.87 -20.22
C GLY A 466 16.91 17.80 -20.42
N TRP A 467 17.82 17.76 -19.47
CA TRP A 467 19.12 18.46 -19.46
C TRP A 467 20.27 17.44 -19.33
N GLY A 468 21.49 17.86 -19.66
CA GLY A 468 22.68 17.00 -19.56
C GLY A 468 22.60 15.80 -20.51
N TYR A 469 22.72 14.57 -19.99
CA TYR A 469 22.58 13.33 -20.77
C TYR A 469 21.21 13.23 -21.47
N LEU A 470 20.14 13.65 -20.79
CA LEU A 470 18.78 13.74 -21.31
C LEU A 470 18.54 14.99 -22.18
N GLY A 471 19.54 15.86 -22.33
CA GLY A 471 19.47 17.07 -23.14
C GLY A 471 20.32 17.02 -24.40
N LYS A 472 21.05 15.93 -24.67
CA LYS A 472 22.10 15.84 -25.70
C LYS A 472 21.65 16.24 -27.11
N ASN A 473 20.38 16.03 -27.49
CA ASN A 473 19.86 16.45 -28.79
C ASN A 473 19.79 17.98 -28.97
N ASN A 474 19.75 18.75 -27.88
CA ASN A 474 19.76 20.22 -27.87
C ASN A 474 18.76 20.87 -28.84
N ASN A 475 17.51 20.37 -28.85
CA ASN A 475 16.49 20.77 -29.83
C ASN A 475 15.61 21.96 -29.37
N ILE A 476 15.82 22.47 -28.16
CA ILE A 476 15.22 23.70 -27.63
C ILE A 476 16.27 24.49 -26.85
N ASN A 477 16.08 25.80 -26.74
CA ASN A 477 16.86 26.63 -25.82
C ASN A 477 16.51 26.26 -24.37
N ASN A 478 17.49 26.33 -23.46
CA ASN A 478 17.22 26.12 -22.03
C ASN A 478 16.29 27.23 -21.52
N PRO A 479 15.06 26.91 -21.03
CA PRO A 479 14.13 27.94 -20.56
C PRO A 479 14.66 28.75 -19.38
N PHE A 480 15.63 28.23 -18.62
CA PHE A 480 16.23 28.94 -17.50
C PHE A 480 17.31 29.96 -17.90
N CYS A 481 17.75 29.98 -19.17
CA CYS A 481 18.59 31.06 -19.69
C CYS A 481 17.98 32.45 -19.49
N GLU A 482 16.64 32.56 -19.57
CA GLU A 482 15.93 33.83 -19.38
C GLU A 482 15.93 34.31 -17.92
N LEU A 483 16.29 33.44 -16.97
CA LEU A 483 16.46 33.80 -15.56
C LEU A 483 17.87 34.33 -15.29
N THR A 484 18.89 33.58 -15.70
CA THR A 484 20.32 34.00 -15.68
C THR A 484 21.12 33.28 -16.76
N ASP A 485 22.13 33.97 -17.33
CA ASP A 485 23.06 33.41 -18.34
C ASP A 485 23.83 32.17 -17.84
N GLU A 486 23.95 31.99 -16.52
CA GLU A 486 24.59 30.80 -15.94
C GLU A 486 23.90 29.51 -16.36
N PHE A 487 22.58 29.50 -16.53
CA PHE A 487 21.86 28.29 -16.95
C PHE A 487 22.16 27.89 -18.39
N CYS A 488 22.68 28.79 -19.23
CA CYS A 488 23.02 28.46 -20.61
C CYS A 488 24.26 27.57 -20.74
N ASN A 489 25.15 27.55 -19.74
CA ASN A 489 26.44 26.86 -19.83
C ASN A 489 26.59 25.82 -18.71
N ARG A 490 26.63 24.53 -19.09
CA ARG A 490 27.02 23.45 -18.17
C ARG A 490 28.53 23.23 -18.27
N THR A 491 29.24 23.40 -17.16
CA THR A 491 30.67 23.09 -17.07
C THR A 491 30.91 21.60 -17.30
N GLY A 492 31.92 21.26 -18.11
CA GLY A 492 32.32 19.87 -18.38
C GLY A 492 33.03 19.20 -17.20
N GLY A 493 33.19 17.87 -17.29
CA GLY A 493 33.89 17.06 -16.28
C GLY A 493 33.09 16.85 -14.98
N PHE A 494 33.77 16.39 -13.93
CA PHE A 494 33.26 16.19 -12.57
C PHE A 494 34.25 16.78 -11.55
N SER A 495 33.81 17.04 -10.32
CA SER A 495 34.67 17.53 -9.24
C SER A 495 35.49 16.39 -8.59
N GLY A 496 36.75 16.67 -8.26
CA GLY A 496 37.65 15.72 -7.59
C GLY A 496 37.83 14.42 -8.37
N ARG A 497 37.65 13.27 -7.68
CA ARG A 497 37.74 11.92 -8.25
C ARG A 497 36.36 11.27 -8.50
N GLY A 498 35.30 12.08 -8.61
CA GLY A 498 33.92 11.61 -8.74
C GLY A 498 33.26 11.19 -7.41
N GLY A 499 31.95 10.96 -7.44
CA GLY A 499 31.14 10.62 -6.27
C GLY A 499 30.68 11.80 -5.40
N SER A 500 30.91 13.03 -5.86
CA SER A 500 30.43 14.30 -5.28
C SER A 500 29.06 14.71 -5.83
N PHE A 501 28.32 15.56 -5.11
CA PHE A 501 27.09 16.17 -5.61
C PHE A 501 27.39 17.37 -6.50
N GLU A 502 27.10 17.27 -7.80
CA GLU A 502 27.43 18.30 -8.81
C GLU A 502 26.32 19.38 -8.93
N VAL A 503 25.94 19.98 -7.79
CA VAL A 503 24.78 20.91 -7.68
C VAL A 503 24.88 22.08 -8.66
N ASP A 504 26.07 22.63 -8.86
CA ASP A 504 26.33 23.79 -9.72
C ASP A 504 26.03 23.56 -11.21
N LYS A 505 25.79 22.30 -11.61
CA LYS A 505 25.52 21.88 -13.00
C LYS A 505 24.03 21.60 -13.29
N TRP A 506 23.18 21.49 -12.27
CA TRP A 506 21.79 21.06 -12.44
C TRP A 506 20.95 22.03 -13.28
N PHE A 507 20.17 21.51 -14.22
CA PHE A 507 19.32 22.29 -15.14
C PHE A 507 20.08 23.29 -16.02
N LYS A 508 21.40 23.12 -16.19
CA LYS A 508 22.26 23.96 -17.04
C LYS A 508 22.63 23.27 -18.36
N GLY A 509 22.96 24.07 -19.36
CA GLY A 509 23.47 23.63 -20.68
C GLY A 509 22.39 23.05 -21.59
N ASN A 510 22.80 22.13 -22.47
CA ASN A 510 21.96 21.59 -23.53
C ASN A 510 20.62 21.04 -23.01
N THR A 511 19.55 21.36 -23.75
CA THR A 511 18.17 21.02 -23.36
C THR A 511 17.40 20.41 -24.52
N ALA A 512 16.62 19.37 -24.27
CA ALA A 512 15.78 18.75 -25.29
C ALA A 512 14.43 18.30 -24.74
N TRP A 513 13.39 18.35 -25.59
CA TRP A 513 12.10 17.74 -25.26
C TRP A 513 12.11 16.23 -25.57
N PHE A 514 11.37 15.47 -24.77
CA PHE A 514 11.00 14.08 -25.02
C PHE A 514 9.49 13.89 -24.87
N ALA A 515 8.97 12.83 -25.48
CA ALA A 515 7.57 12.46 -25.39
C ALA A 515 7.40 10.94 -25.54
N GLY A 516 6.23 10.42 -25.16
CA GLY A 516 5.89 9.04 -25.43
C GLY A 516 4.49 8.67 -24.97
N LEU A 517 4.13 7.44 -25.26
CA LEU A 517 2.82 6.86 -25.06
C LEU A 517 2.97 5.39 -24.65
N GLU A 518 2.36 5.02 -23.52
CA GLU A 518 2.13 3.63 -23.15
C GLU A 518 0.66 3.28 -23.39
N TYR A 519 0.40 2.13 -24.02
CA TYR A 519 -0.94 1.61 -24.30
C TYR A 519 -1.11 0.25 -23.64
N GLN A 520 -1.97 0.20 -22.63
CA GLN A 520 -2.44 -1.04 -22.02
C GLN A 520 -3.38 -1.74 -22.99
N THR A 521 -2.97 -2.87 -23.54
CA THR A 521 -3.82 -3.60 -24.49
C THR A 521 -5.01 -4.25 -23.77
N PRO A 522 -6.09 -4.65 -24.48
CA PRO A 522 -7.19 -5.43 -23.90
C PRO A 522 -6.78 -6.83 -23.39
N TRP A 523 -5.55 -7.25 -23.67
CA TRP A 523 -4.93 -8.40 -23.02
C TRP A 523 -4.15 -7.88 -21.81
N ASP A 524 -4.76 -7.98 -20.62
CA ASP A 524 -4.24 -7.49 -19.33
C ASP A 524 -2.70 -7.56 -19.14
N PRO A 525 -1.98 -8.67 -19.44
CA PRO A 525 -0.53 -8.74 -19.24
C PRO A 525 0.33 -8.03 -20.30
N LEU A 526 -0.22 -7.47 -21.38
CA LEU A 526 0.58 -6.85 -22.46
C LEU A 526 0.36 -5.33 -22.56
N SER A 527 1.46 -4.59 -22.45
CA SER A 527 1.55 -3.15 -22.73
C SER A 527 2.48 -2.87 -23.92
N ILE A 528 2.13 -1.86 -24.72
CA ILE A 528 2.90 -1.38 -25.87
C ILE A 528 3.38 0.04 -25.59
N LYS A 529 4.65 0.34 -25.88
CA LYS A 529 5.26 1.67 -25.67
C LYS A 529 5.75 2.27 -26.98
N VAL A 530 5.61 3.58 -27.12
CA VAL A 530 6.22 4.40 -28.16
C VAL A 530 6.88 5.61 -27.48
N GLU A 531 8.13 5.89 -27.79
CA GLU A 531 8.93 6.95 -27.15
C GLU A 531 9.69 7.75 -28.21
N TYR A 532 9.79 9.07 -28.02
CA TYR A 532 10.68 9.97 -28.74
C TYR A 532 11.86 10.34 -27.85
N ASP A 533 13.06 9.95 -28.28
CA ASP A 533 14.30 10.06 -27.51
C ASP A 533 14.95 11.45 -27.65
N SER A 534 15.28 12.05 -26.49
CA SER A 534 15.97 13.34 -26.35
C SER A 534 17.50 13.24 -26.40
N ASN A 535 18.07 12.02 -26.45
CA ASN A 535 19.50 11.76 -26.65
C ASN A 535 19.85 11.68 -28.16
N ASN A 536 21.12 11.91 -28.49
CA ASN A 536 21.69 11.78 -29.84
C ASN A 536 22.82 10.74 -29.96
N TYR A 537 23.25 10.11 -28.86
CA TYR A 537 24.25 9.04 -28.78
C TYR A 537 25.63 9.32 -29.42
N LYS A 538 25.96 10.58 -29.75
CA LYS A 538 27.24 10.92 -30.44
C LYS A 538 28.47 10.90 -29.53
N ASN A 539 28.29 11.19 -28.24
CA ASN A 539 29.34 11.26 -27.22
C ASN A 539 28.97 10.34 -26.07
N GLU A 540 29.03 9.02 -26.29
CA GLU A 540 28.59 8.02 -25.32
C GLU A 540 29.73 7.49 -24.44
N PRO A 541 29.46 7.23 -23.13
CA PRO A 541 30.42 6.58 -22.23
C PRO A 541 31.03 5.26 -22.71
N SER A 542 30.39 4.59 -23.68
CA SER A 542 30.89 3.41 -24.40
C SER A 542 32.14 3.67 -25.26
N THR A 543 32.45 4.93 -25.60
CA THR A 543 33.58 5.34 -26.47
C THR A 543 33.59 4.74 -27.89
N VAL A 544 32.55 4.01 -28.28
CA VAL A 544 32.32 3.53 -29.64
C VAL A 544 31.23 4.36 -30.32
N ALA A 545 31.21 4.38 -31.66
CA ALA A 545 30.16 5.06 -32.41
C ALA A 545 28.83 4.30 -32.28
N MET A 546 27.81 4.96 -31.73
CA MET A 546 26.46 4.41 -31.57
C MET A 546 25.50 5.13 -32.54
N PRO A 547 25.25 4.58 -33.76
CA PRO A 547 24.41 5.24 -34.75
C PRO A 547 22.94 5.30 -34.32
N GLN A 548 22.28 6.42 -34.62
CA GLN A 548 20.85 6.65 -34.38
C GLN A 548 20.17 7.01 -35.70
N ASP A 549 19.54 6.03 -36.33
CA ASP A 549 18.81 6.17 -37.59
C ASP A 549 17.38 6.71 -37.39
N SER A 550 16.82 6.49 -36.19
CA SER A 550 15.54 7.07 -35.76
C SER A 550 15.59 7.51 -34.29
N ARG A 551 14.80 8.54 -33.95
CA ARG A 551 14.56 8.97 -32.56
C ARG A 551 13.34 8.30 -31.94
N TRP A 552 12.59 7.54 -32.73
CA TRP A 552 11.41 6.80 -32.25
C TRP A 552 11.82 5.40 -31.81
N ASN A 553 11.59 5.13 -30.53
CA ASN A 553 11.78 3.85 -29.85
C ASN A 553 10.41 3.17 -29.68
N TYR A 554 10.36 1.85 -29.82
CA TYR A 554 9.14 1.04 -29.72
C TYR A 554 9.37 -0.10 -28.72
N GLY A 555 8.42 -0.37 -27.84
CA GLY A 555 8.59 -1.37 -26.78
C GLY A 555 7.36 -2.23 -26.54
N LEU A 556 7.60 -3.44 -26.06
CA LEU A 556 6.60 -4.38 -25.55
C LEU A 556 7.00 -4.78 -24.13
N GLU A 557 6.07 -4.70 -23.19
CA GLU A 557 6.24 -5.21 -21.83
C GLU A 557 5.14 -6.23 -21.53
N TYR A 558 5.56 -7.40 -21.02
CA TYR A 558 4.69 -8.55 -20.77
C TYR A 558 4.78 -9.01 -19.30
N ASP A 559 3.72 -8.78 -18.53
CA ASP A 559 3.62 -9.11 -17.10
C ASP A 559 3.34 -10.61 -16.87
N LEU A 560 4.30 -11.31 -16.27
CA LEU A 560 4.21 -12.68 -15.78
C LEU A 560 3.63 -12.66 -14.35
N GLY A 561 2.33 -12.38 -14.27
CA GLY A 561 1.63 -12.17 -13.00
C GLY A 561 2.10 -10.88 -12.31
N ASN A 562 2.08 -10.84 -10.98
CA ASN A 562 2.28 -9.59 -10.23
C ASN A 562 3.75 -9.28 -9.88
N ASN A 563 4.68 -10.18 -10.22
CA ASN A 563 6.04 -10.22 -9.65
C ASN A 563 7.17 -10.18 -10.68
N MET A 564 6.87 -10.31 -11.97
CA MET A 564 7.87 -10.29 -13.03
C MET A 564 7.28 -9.72 -14.32
N SER A 565 8.05 -8.89 -15.04
CA SER A 565 7.77 -8.55 -16.45
C SER A 565 8.93 -8.91 -17.35
N LEU A 566 8.63 -9.23 -18.61
CA LEU A 566 9.58 -9.36 -19.71
C LEU A 566 9.48 -8.12 -20.61
N LYS A 567 10.61 -7.66 -21.14
CA LYS A 567 10.70 -6.49 -22.03
C LYS A 567 11.43 -6.83 -23.31
N ALA A 568 10.93 -6.30 -24.42
CA ALA A 568 11.62 -6.25 -25.69
C ALA A 568 11.38 -4.88 -26.35
N SER A 569 12.42 -4.23 -26.83
CA SER A 569 12.31 -2.94 -27.52
C SER A 569 13.15 -2.88 -28.80
N TYR A 570 12.72 -2.01 -29.72
CA TYR A 570 13.45 -1.59 -30.91
C TYR A 570 13.73 -0.10 -30.80
N GLU A 571 15.01 0.24 -30.67
CA GLU A 571 15.50 1.56 -30.28
C GLU A 571 16.50 2.10 -31.29
N ARG A 572 16.67 3.42 -31.28
CA ARG A 572 17.58 4.17 -32.19
C ARG A 572 17.32 3.94 -33.69
N GLY A 573 16.24 3.24 -34.05
CA GLY A 573 15.93 2.83 -35.42
C GLY A 573 16.72 1.63 -35.95
N ASN A 574 17.58 1.00 -35.14
CA ASN A 574 18.52 -0.06 -35.58
C ASN A 574 18.92 -1.09 -34.49
N THR A 575 18.54 -0.87 -33.23
CA THR A 575 19.01 -1.66 -32.09
C THR A 575 17.84 -2.44 -31.48
N ILE A 576 18.02 -3.74 -31.20
CA ILE A 576 17.05 -4.51 -30.41
C ILE A 576 17.59 -4.65 -28.99
N MET A 577 16.75 -4.44 -27.99
CA MET A 577 17.08 -4.63 -26.58
C MET A 577 16.11 -5.60 -25.92
N PHE A 578 16.60 -6.32 -24.91
CA PHE A 578 15.81 -7.25 -24.10
C PHE A 578 16.06 -6.99 -22.61
N GLY A 579 15.04 -7.27 -21.80
CA GLY A 579 15.15 -7.08 -20.36
C GLY A 579 14.07 -7.79 -19.57
N PHE A 580 14.16 -7.69 -18.25
CA PHE A 580 13.11 -8.12 -17.34
C PHE A 580 13.10 -7.24 -16.09
N THR A 581 11.97 -7.22 -15.39
CA THR A 581 11.85 -6.55 -14.09
C THR A 581 11.19 -7.49 -13.09
N LEU A 582 11.87 -7.77 -11.97
CA LEU A 582 11.31 -8.47 -10.81
C LEU A 582 10.74 -7.45 -9.83
N ARG A 583 9.56 -7.71 -9.27
CA ARG A 583 8.80 -6.76 -8.43
C ARG A 583 8.30 -7.39 -7.14
N THR A 584 8.38 -6.62 -6.05
CA THR A 584 7.71 -6.88 -4.77
C THR A 584 7.26 -5.55 -4.15
N ASN A 585 6.53 -5.60 -3.04
CA ASN A 585 6.17 -4.40 -2.27
C ASN A 585 6.59 -4.59 -0.80
N LEU A 586 7.53 -3.78 -0.35
CA LEU A 586 8.10 -3.79 1.00
C LEU A 586 7.13 -3.24 2.05
N ALA A 587 6.15 -2.41 1.69
CA ALA A 587 5.09 -1.99 2.61
C ALA A 587 4.18 -3.16 3.00
N ASN A 588 3.76 -3.95 2.00
CA ASN A 588 2.75 -4.99 2.13
C ASN A 588 3.31 -6.41 2.34
N ALA A 589 4.64 -6.56 2.48
CA ALA A 589 5.30 -7.84 2.68
C ALA A 589 4.88 -8.52 4.01
N LYS A 590 4.16 -9.64 3.92
CA LYS A 590 3.66 -10.40 5.09
C LYS A 590 3.69 -11.90 4.84
N GLN A 591 3.88 -12.65 5.93
CA GLN A 591 3.89 -14.11 5.93
C GLN A 591 2.86 -14.64 6.95
N PRO A 592 2.02 -15.64 6.61
CA PRO A 592 1.09 -16.24 7.56
C PRO A 592 1.82 -16.82 8.78
N LYS A 593 1.29 -16.58 9.97
CA LYS A 593 1.91 -16.98 11.24
C LYS A 593 1.24 -18.22 11.83
N ILE A 594 2.04 -19.22 12.14
CA ILE A 594 1.68 -20.36 12.98
C ILE A 594 2.06 -20.01 14.41
N ASP A 595 1.07 -19.61 15.20
CA ASP A 595 1.24 -19.47 16.65
C ASP A 595 1.06 -20.84 17.32
N SER A 596 2.08 -21.27 18.07
CA SER A 596 2.01 -22.51 18.86
C SER A 596 1.05 -22.38 20.04
N HIS A 597 0.80 -21.16 20.51
CA HIS A 597 -0.05 -20.89 21.68
C HIS A 597 -1.20 -19.98 21.25
N ARG A 598 -2.36 -20.59 20.97
CA ARG A 598 -3.58 -19.84 20.62
C ARG A 598 -3.93 -18.87 21.75
N LYS A 599 -4.42 -17.69 21.40
CA LYS A 599 -4.96 -16.70 22.37
C LYS A 599 -5.98 -17.39 23.28
N ARG A 600 -5.83 -17.28 24.61
CA ARG A 600 -6.81 -17.83 25.55
C ARG A 600 -8.21 -17.27 25.27
N PRO A 601 -9.25 -18.12 25.27
CA PRO A 601 -10.63 -17.66 25.17
C PRO A 601 -11.03 -16.87 26.44
N PRO A 602 -12.12 -16.09 26.39
CA PRO A 602 -12.67 -15.47 27.58
C PRO A 602 -13.11 -16.55 28.58
N ALA A 603 -12.64 -16.45 29.82
CA ALA A 603 -12.99 -17.35 30.92
C ALA A 603 -13.04 -16.53 32.24
N PRO A 604 -13.80 -16.96 33.25
CA PRO A 604 -13.72 -16.38 34.58
C PRO A 604 -12.31 -16.58 35.18
N PRO A 605 -11.87 -15.73 36.12
CA PRO A 605 -10.58 -15.91 36.77
C PRO A 605 -10.54 -17.23 37.56
N ARG A 606 -9.42 -17.94 37.49
CA ARG A 606 -9.23 -19.19 38.24
C ARG A 606 -9.06 -18.93 39.74
N LEU A 607 -8.17 -18.02 40.12
CA LEU A 607 -7.99 -17.61 41.51
C LEU A 607 -9.11 -16.63 41.90
N GLN A 608 -9.66 -16.80 43.10
CA GLN A 608 -10.81 -16.03 43.58
C GLN A 608 -10.43 -14.91 44.56
N SER A 609 -9.25 -14.97 45.18
CA SER A 609 -8.79 -13.97 46.14
C SER A 609 -7.28 -13.69 46.05
N VAL A 610 -6.86 -12.59 46.65
CA VAL A 610 -5.45 -12.14 46.64
C VAL A 610 -4.57 -13.03 47.52
N GLU A 611 -5.11 -13.61 48.59
CA GLU A 611 -4.40 -14.56 49.46
C GLU A 611 -4.09 -15.86 48.72
N GLN A 612 -4.93 -16.28 47.76
CA GLN A 612 -4.62 -17.38 46.85
C GLN A 612 -3.52 -17.00 45.86
N LEU A 613 -3.56 -15.76 45.31
CA LEU A 613 -2.52 -15.24 44.43
C LEU A 613 -1.16 -15.13 45.13
N LYS A 614 -1.11 -14.74 46.41
CA LYS A 614 0.11 -14.62 47.21
C LYS A 614 0.79 -15.96 47.53
N GLN A 615 0.21 -17.11 47.14
CA GLN A 615 0.84 -18.43 47.31
C GLN A 615 1.99 -18.64 46.31
N GLN A 616 3.16 -19.02 46.81
CA GLN A 616 4.39 -19.12 46.02
C GLN A 616 4.28 -20.08 44.82
N ASP A 617 3.54 -21.18 44.96
CA ASP A 617 3.29 -22.12 43.85
C ASP A 617 2.42 -21.50 42.74
N GLU A 618 1.43 -20.69 43.11
CA GLU A 618 0.56 -20.00 42.16
C GLU A 618 1.29 -18.85 41.45
N LEU A 619 2.14 -18.09 42.16
CA LEU A 619 3.02 -17.09 41.56
C LEU A 619 4.00 -17.73 40.57
N ASN A 620 4.64 -18.83 40.95
CA ASN A 620 5.52 -19.60 40.05
C ASN A 620 4.76 -20.09 38.81
N LYS A 621 3.58 -20.69 39.00
CA LYS A 621 2.73 -21.22 37.92
C LYS A 621 2.29 -20.12 36.96
N LEU A 622 1.86 -18.96 37.47
CA LEU A 622 1.51 -17.78 36.67
C LEU A 622 2.72 -17.33 35.83
N ARG A 623 3.90 -17.24 36.44
CA ARG A 623 5.16 -16.86 35.77
C ARG A 623 5.56 -17.85 34.66
N THR A 624 5.46 -19.16 34.91
CA THR A 624 5.72 -20.19 33.90
C THR A 624 4.70 -20.17 32.77
N THR A 625 3.44 -19.85 33.07
CA THR A 625 2.36 -19.72 32.08
C THR A 625 2.60 -18.54 31.15
N MET A 626 2.97 -17.37 31.69
CA MET A 626 3.34 -16.19 30.90
C MET A 626 4.57 -16.44 30.01
N ASN A 627 5.56 -17.18 30.52
CA ASN A 627 6.70 -17.60 29.71
C ASN A 627 6.28 -18.54 28.55
N ALA A 628 5.50 -19.58 28.84
CA ALA A 628 5.08 -20.55 27.82
C ALA A 628 4.16 -19.92 26.77
N GLU A 629 3.02 -19.36 27.18
CA GLU A 629 1.94 -18.95 26.27
C GLU A 629 2.12 -17.55 25.67
N ALA A 630 2.70 -16.62 26.44
CA ALA A 630 2.93 -15.23 26.01
C ALA A 630 4.41 -14.92 25.67
N SER A 631 5.33 -15.87 25.85
CA SER A 631 6.77 -15.66 25.59
C SER A 631 7.33 -14.42 26.30
N THR A 632 6.95 -14.27 27.57
CA THR A 632 7.40 -13.17 28.43
C THR A 632 8.04 -13.69 29.72
N TRP A 633 9.27 -13.26 29.98
CA TRP A 633 9.97 -13.52 31.23
C TRP A 633 9.66 -12.44 32.26
N VAL A 634 8.62 -12.67 33.07
CA VAL A 634 8.39 -11.88 34.29
C VAL A 634 9.36 -12.38 35.37
N ARG A 635 10.10 -11.49 36.03
CA ARG A 635 11.11 -11.79 37.06
C ARG A 635 10.63 -11.47 38.47
N GLU A 636 9.82 -10.43 38.59
CA GLU A 636 9.35 -9.90 39.87
C GLU A 636 7.87 -9.51 39.72
N LEU A 637 7.11 -9.67 40.81
CA LEU A 637 5.70 -9.28 40.92
C LEU A 637 5.55 -8.42 42.17
N ALA A 638 4.84 -7.31 42.05
CA ALA A 638 4.45 -6.44 43.14
C ALA A 638 2.94 -6.25 43.16
N LEU A 639 2.39 -5.92 44.33
CA LEU A 639 0.97 -5.67 44.55
C LEU A 639 0.81 -4.37 45.34
N SER A 640 -0.04 -3.46 44.86
CA SER A 640 -0.34 -2.21 45.55
C SER A 640 -0.95 -2.41 46.94
N GLU A 641 -0.81 -1.40 47.82
CA GLU A 641 -1.34 -1.40 49.20
C GLU A 641 -2.86 -1.60 49.27
N ASP A 642 -3.60 -1.19 48.23
CA ASP A 642 -5.06 -1.39 48.10
C ASP A 642 -5.44 -2.76 47.49
N GLU A 643 -4.44 -3.57 47.15
CA GLU A 643 -4.55 -4.86 46.46
C GLU A 643 -5.32 -4.83 45.12
N GLN A 644 -5.41 -3.69 44.43
CA GLN A 644 -6.10 -3.57 43.13
C GLN A 644 -5.17 -3.54 41.92
N THR A 645 -3.87 -3.33 42.10
CA THR A 645 -2.89 -3.24 41.00
C THR A 645 -1.84 -4.34 41.13
N LEU A 646 -1.73 -5.18 40.10
CA LEU A 646 -0.67 -6.19 39.99
C LEU A 646 0.39 -5.71 39.00
N THR A 647 1.61 -5.50 39.48
CA THR A 647 2.73 -4.99 38.70
C THR A 647 3.73 -6.09 38.39
N LEU A 648 4.08 -6.23 37.12
CA LEU A 648 4.88 -7.31 36.55
C LEU A 648 6.15 -6.74 35.90
N TYR A 649 7.31 -7.11 36.42
CA TYR A 649 8.61 -6.68 35.90
C TYR A 649 9.18 -7.75 34.98
N GLY A 650 9.38 -7.47 33.69
CA GLY A 650 9.81 -8.52 32.77
C GLY A 650 10.13 -8.10 31.34
N SER A 651 10.42 -9.09 30.49
CA SER A 651 10.77 -8.86 29.08
C SER A 651 10.08 -9.86 28.14
N GLN A 652 9.39 -9.34 27.14
CA GLN A 652 8.83 -10.13 26.03
C GLN A 652 9.93 -10.37 24.97
N TYR A 653 10.09 -11.61 24.49
CA TYR A 653 11.26 -12.01 23.68
C TYR A 653 10.95 -12.67 22.31
N ARG A 654 9.69 -12.69 21.86
CA ARG A 654 9.25 -13.45 20.67
C ARG A 654 8.44 -12.65 19.64
N TYR A 655 7.56 -11.76 20.07
CA TYR A 655 6.66 -11.02 19.18
C TYR A 655 7.28 -9.67 18.85
N ARG A 656 7.44 -9.40 17.54
CA ARG A 656 7.89 -8.09 17.05
C ARG A 656 6.86 -7.00 17.33
N ASP A 657 5.59 -7.36 17.26
CA ASP A 657 4.41 -6.59 17.67
C ASP A 657 4.26 -6.65 19.20
N SER A 658 4.38 -5.50 19.87
CA SER A 658 4.23 -5.37 21.32
C SER A 658 2.79 -5.54 21.80
N GLU A 659 1.80 -5.02 21.07
CA GLU A 659 0.38 -5.17 21.42
C GLU A 659 -0.03 -6.64 21.46
N LEU A 660 0.42 -7.45 20.50
CA LEU A 660 0.16 -8.90 20.50
C LEU A 660 0.77 -9.60 21.72
N GLY A 661 1.95 -9.16 22.17
CA GLY A 661 2.59 -9.65 23.39
C GLY A 661 1.82 -9.25 24.65
N LEU A 662 1.45 -7.97 24.77
CA LEU A 662 0.65 -7.43 25.86
C LEU A 662 -0.75 -8.08 25.93
N GLU A 663 -1.40 -8.30 24.79
CA GLU A 663 -2.71 -8.96 24.73
C GLU A 663 -2.63 -10.42 25.20
N LYS A 664 -1.57 -11.14 24.84
CA LYS A 664 -1.34 -12.50 25.33
C LYS A 664 -1.11 -12.53 26.83
N ILE A 665 -0.32 -11.60 27.38
CA ILE A 665 -0.09 -11.54 28.82
C ILE A 665 -1.38 -11.15 29.56
N SER A 666 -2.11 -10.16 29.06
CA SER A 666 -3.36 -9.67 29.65
C SER A 666 -4.46 -10.72 29.60
N ARG A 667 -4.50 -11.58 28.58
CA ARG A 667 -5.39 -12.77 28.53
C ARG A 667 -5.06 -13.81 29.61
N ILE A 668 -3.78 -14.00 29.94
CA ILE A 668 -3.38 -14.89 31.04
C ILE A 668 -3.81 -14.27 32.36
N LEU A 669 -3.47 -13.00 32.60
CA LEU A 669 -3.85 -12.29 33.83
C LEU A 669 -5.39 -12.27 34.01
N ALA A 670 -6.15 -11.92 32.98
CA ALA A 670 -7.61 -11.90 33.02
C ALA A 670 -8.28 -13.26 33.27
N THR A 671 -7.56 -14.39 33.11
CA THR A 671 -8.07 -15.75 33.34
C THR A 671 -7.45 -16.46 34.54
N GLU A 672 -6.34 -15.97 35.09
CA GLU A 672 -5.66 -16.54 36.26
C GLU A 672 -5.89 -15.71 37.54
N VAL A 673 -5.87 -14.37 37.44
CA VAL A 673 -5.80 -13.42 38.56
C VAL A 673 -7.21 -12.97 38.98
N PRO A 674 -7.52 -12.83 40.29
CA PRO A 674 -8.86 -12.52 40.78
C PRO A 674 -9.43 -11.19 40.27
N ASP A 675 -10.76 -11.08 40.25
CA ASP A 675 -11.50 -9.88 39.82
C ASP A 675 -11.36 -8.66 40.76
N SER A 676 -10.70 -8.82 41.91
CA SER A 676 -10.25 -7.72 42.76
C SER A 676 -9.17 -6.87 42.09
N ILE A 677 -8.30 -7.48 41.27
CA ILE A 677 -7.28 -6.74 40.52
C ILE A 677 -7.94 -6.00 39.35
N LYS A 678 -7.89 -4.66 39.41
CA LYS A 678 -8.46 -3.73 38.42
C LYS A 678 -7.43 -3.27 37.40
N THR A 679 -6.15 -3.24 37.77
CA THR A 679 -5.07 -2.80 36.87
C THR A 679 -3.97 -3.85 36.82
N TYR A 680 -3.57 -4.20 35.60
CA TYR A 680 -2.32 -4.91 35.36
C TYR A 680 -1.28 -3.89 34.89
N GLN A 681 -0.07 -3.90 35.44
CA GLN A 681 1.02 -3.05 34.97
C GLN A 681 2.17 -3.93 34.49
N PHE A 682 2.51 -3.86 33.21
CA PHE A 682 3.67 -4.58 32.66
C PHE A 682 4.83 -3.62 32.42
N ILE A 683 5.89 -3.74 33.23
CA ILE A 683 7.10 -2.94 33.13
C ILE A 683 8.12 -3.68 32.26
N ASP A 684 8.33 -3.17 31.05
CA ASP A 684 9.35 -3.67 30.11
C ASP A 684 10.75 -3.44 30.71
N GLN A 685 11.49 -4.51 31.00
CA GLN A 685 12.83 -4.48 31.57
C GLN A 685 13.92 -4.94 30.61
N SER A 686 15.06 -4.25 30.67
CA SER A 686 16.30 -4.64 29.98
C SER A 686 17.44 -4.74 31.00
N GLY A 687 17.51 -5.87 31.70
CA GLY A 687 18.39 -6.04 32.87
C GLY A 687 17.64 -5.65 34.13
N THR A 688 18.07 -4.58 34.82
CA THR A 688 17.25 -3.83 35.79
C THR A 688 16.86 -2.43 35.29
N MET A 689 17.07 -2.12 34.00
CA MET A 689 16.61 -0.86 33.42
C MET A 689 15.11 -0.99 33.14
N ASN A 690 14.29 -0.18 33.79
CA ASN A 690 12.85 -0.11 33.57
C ASN A 690 12.61 0.84 32.39
N LEU A 691 12.12 0.30 31.27
CA LEU A 691 11.99 1.04 30.02
C LEU A 691 10.62 1.71 29.89
N ALA A 692 9.53 0.99 30.13
CA ALA A 692 8.20 1.58 30.04
C ALA A 692 7.22 0.80 30.91
N GLN A 693 6.27 1.50 31.52
CA GLN A 693 5.13 0.89 32.19
C GLN A 693 3.94 0.88 31.24
N ASN A 694 3.47 -0.31 30.90
CA ASN A 694 2.26 -0.50 30.09
C ASN A 694 1.12 -0.87 31.06
N ASN A 695 0.20 0.07 31.30
CA ASN A 695 -0.96 -0.12 32.17
C ASN A 695 -2.10 -0.72 31.37
N ILE A 696 -2.77 -1.73 31.92
CA ILE A 696 -3.93 -2.40 31.33
C ILE A 696 -5.10 -2.33 32.31
N ASP A 697 -6.18 -1.67 31.91
CA ASP A 697 -7.47 -1.72 32.62
C ASP A 697 -8.08 -3.12 32.46
N ALA A 698 -8.19 -3.86 33.57
CA ALA A 698 -8.65 -5.23 33.56
C ALA A 698 -10.14 -5.36 33.18
N GLU A 699 -10.97 -4.36 33.48
CA GLU A 699 -12.41 -4.40 33.20
C GLU A 699 -12.67 -4.14 31.71
N ILE A 700 -12.11 -3.06 31.16
CA ILE A 700 -12.16 -2.75 29.72
C ILE A 700 -11.56 -3.90 28.91
N PHE A 701 -10.44 -4.47 29.37
CA PHE A 701 -9.82 -5.61 28.69
C PHE A 701 -10.71 -6.87 28.72
N LYS A 702 -11.31 -7.21 29.87
CA LYS A 702 -12.23 -8.35 30.02
C LYS A 702 -13.51 -8.15 29.20
N ASP A 703 -14.02 -6.93 29.11
CA ASP A 703 -15.20 -6.57 28.31
C ASP A 703 -14.96 -6.75 26.80
N ALA A 704 -13.85 -6.17 26.30
CA ALA A 704 -13.40 -6.30 24.92
C ALA A 704 -13.07 -7.76 24.56
N MET A 705 -12.35 -8.48 25.44
CA MET A 705 -12.07 -9.90 25.27
C MET A 705 -13.36 -10.72 25.17
N GLY A 706 -14.33 -10.47 26.06
CA GLY A 706 -15.62 -11.14 26.10
C GLY A 706 -16.60 -10.72 24.99
N ARG A 707 -16.28 -9.68 24.21
CA ARG A 707 -17.19 -9.03 23.23
C ARG A 707 -18.53 -8.61 23.85
N ARG A 708 -18.49 -8.16 25.11
CA ARG A 708 -19.68 -7.72 25.84
C ARG A 708 -20.20 -6.39 25.29
N THR A 709 -19.30 -5.49 24.88
CA THR A 709 -19.61 -4.26 24.12
C THR A 709 -19.25 -4.40 22.64
N ILE A 710 -20.14 -3.97 21.75
CA ILE A 710 -20.03 -4.16 20.28
C ILE A 710 -18.78 -3.49 19.67
N ASN A 711 -18.34 -2.37 20.24
CA ASN A 711 -17.20 -1.56 19.76
C ASN A 711 -15.97 -1.64 20.67
N ALA A 712 -15.97 -2.47 21.72
CA ALA A 712 -14.82 -2.58 22.62
C ALA A 712 -13.69 -3.36 21.97
N THR A 713 -12.49 -2.79 22.00
CA THR A 713 -11.25 -3.38 21.48
C THR A 713 -10.24 -3.47 22.62
N THR A 714 -9.38 -4.49 22.59
CA THR A 714 -8.35 -4.66 23.62
C THR A 714 -7.40 -3.47 23.68
N GLN A 715 -7.21 -2.77 22.56
CA GLN A 715 -6.44 -1.54 22.43
C GLN A 715 -6.88 -0.44 23.40
N GLN A 716 -8.18 -0.31 23.65
CA GLN A 716 -8.74 0.73 24.54
C GLN A 716 -8.42 0.52 26.02
N ALA A 717 -7.96 -0.68 26.41
CA ALA A 717 -7.56 -0.97 27.77
C ALA A 717 -6.11 -0.53 28.07
N TYR A 718 -5.29 -0.24 27.06
CA TYR A 718 -3.87 0.07 27.25
C TYR A 718 -3.62 1.57 27.41
N SER A 719 -2.72 1.92 28.32
CA SER A 719 -2.03 3.22 28.35
C SER A 719 -0.56 3.02 28.72
N ARG A 720 0.31 3.95 28.33
CA ARG A 720 1.74 3.93 28.71
C ARG A 720 2.03 5.06 29.68
N SER A 721 2.91 4.81 30.63
CA SER A 721 3.40 5.81 31.58
C SER A 721 4.87 5.56 31.91
N GLU A 722 5.50 6.53 32.55
CA GLU A 722 6.73 6.26 33.30
C GLU A 722 6.43 5.27 34.44
N VAL A 723 7.51 4.73 35.00
CA VAL A 723 7.46 3.68 36.00
C VAL A 723 7.12 4.28 37.36
N THR A 724 6.16 3.68 38.07
CA THR A 724 5.75 4.14 39.40
C THR A 724 6.82 3.82 40.45
N ASP A 725 7.26 4.84 41.20
CA ASP A 725 8.31 4.70 42.24
C ASP A 725 7.92 3.77 43.41
N ASN A 726 6.64 3.72 43.76
CA ASN A 726 6.11 2.81 44.79
C ASN A 726 5.14 1.79 44.18
N PRO A 727 5.62 0.57 43.84
CA PRO A 727 4.77 -0.50 43.29
C PRO A 727 4.04 -1.32 44.37
N GLY A 728 4.18 -0.97 45.64
CA GLY A 728 3.64 -1.72 46.78
C GLY A 728 4.48 -2.94 47.17
N ASP A 729 3.83 -3.93 47.78
CA ASP A 729 4.46 -5.12 48.35
C ASP A 729 5.03 -6.04 47.26
N MET A 730 6.32 -6.35 47.34
CA MET A 730 6.99 -7.30 46.45
C MET A 730 6.61 -8.75 46.78
N ILE A 731 5.47 -9.21 46.24
CA ILE A 731 4.95 -10.57 46.46
C ILE A 731 5.77 -11.68 45.79
N TYR A 732 6.55 -11.37 44.75
CA TYR A 732 7.49 -12.32 44.13
C TYR A 732 8.76 -11.64 43.68
N LYS A 733 9.90 -12.30 43.93
CA LYS A 733 11.20 -11.92 43.38
C LYS A 733 12.00 -13.18 43.05
N LYS A 734 12.27 -13.46 41.77
CA LYS A 734 13.33 -14.42 41.41
C LYS A 734 14.67 -13.71 41.57
N ASP A 735 15.51 -14.21 42.47
CA ASP A 735 16.89 -13.75 42.60
C ASP A 735 17.78 -14.20 41.43
N PHE A 736 18.92 -13.51 41.27
CA PHE A 736 19.85 -13.82 40.20
C PHE A 736 20.73 -15.00 40.60
N GLU A 737 20.62 -16.10 39.87
CA GLU A 737 21.41 -17.32 40.07
C GLU A 737 22.66 -17.27 39.17
N PHE A 738 23.84 -17.12 39.78
CA PHE A 738 25.14 -17.17 39.11
C PHE A 738 25.50 -18.62 38.73
N ALA A 739 24.68 -19.24 37.88
CA ALA A 739 24.84 -20.62 37.40
C ALA A 739 24.05 -20.93 36.11
N ASP A 740 23.14 -20.06 35.65
CA ASP A 740 22.36 -20.28 34.42
C ASP A 740 23.28 -20.56 33.23
N LEU A 741 22.98 -21.62 32.46
CA LEU A 741 23.77 -21.99 31.27
C LEU A 741 23.83 -20.83 30.26
N PRO A 742 24.99 -20.63 29.58
CA PRO A 742 25.10 -19.61 28.55
C PRO A 742 24.06 -19.84 27.45
N THR A 743 23.36 -18.78 27.06
CA THR A 743 22.45 -18.82 25.92
C THR A 743 23.28 -18.89 24.64
N VAL A 744 23.19 -20.02 23.95
CA VAL A 744 23.83 -20.23 22.64
C VAL A 744 22.76 -20.11 21.55
N SER A 745 23.07 -19.38 20.48
CA SER A 745 22.22 -19.29 19.28
C SER A 745 23.07 -19.36 18.03
N MET A 746 22.56 -20.00 16.99
CA MET A 746 23.21 -20.12 15.68
C MET A 746 22.37 -19.40 14.63
N LYS A 747 23.03 -18.66 13.72
CA LYS A 747 22.37 -18.05 12.56
C LYS A 747 23.30 -18.06 11.34
N PRO A 748 22.78 -18.15 10.10
CA PRO A 748 23.58 -17.84 8.93
C PRO A 748 23.95 -16.35 8.90
N TYR A 749 25.07 -16.03 8.25
CA TYR A 749 25.44 -14.67 7.86
C TYR A 749 25.84 -14.63 6.39
N LEU A 750 25.65 -13.48 5.76
CA LEU A 750 26.16 -13.15 4.43
C LEU A 750 26.78 -11.75 4.53
N ASP A 751 28.10 -11.67 4.44
CA ASP A 751 28.82 -10.40 4.28
C ASP A 751 29.15 -10.25 2.79
N GLN A 752 28.94 -9.06 2.21
CA GLN A 752 29.01 -8.85 0.76
C GLN A 752 29.47 -7.45 0.38
N SER A 753 30.10 -7.33 -0.79
CA SER A 753 30.54 -6.08 -1.42
C SER A 753 30.30 -6.12 -2.93
N PHE A 754 30.04 -4.96 -3.54
CA PHE A 754 29.74 -4.83 -4.96
C PHE A 754 30.60 -3.75 -5.63
N GLY A 755 30.98 -3.99 -6.88
CA GLY A 755 31.74 -3.04 -7.70
C GLY A 755 33.25 -3.02 -7.42
N GLY A 756 33.83 -4.17 -7.03
CA GLY A 756 35.28 -4.34 -6.93
C GLY A 756 35.97 -4.34 -8.30
N PRO A 757 37.23 -3.86 -8.40
CA PRO A 757 38.00 -3.89 -9.64
C PRO A 757 38.37 -5.30 -10.11
N GLU A 758 38.44 -6.28 -9.20
CA GLU A 758 38.85 -7.65 -9.49
C GLU A 758 37.67 -8.61 -9.75
N ASP A 759 36.61 -8.49 -8.95
CA ASP A 759 35.35 -9.20 -9.13
C ASP A 759 34.19 -8.25 -8.79
N PHE A 760 33.11 -8.32 -9.57
CA PHE A 760 31.96 -7.43 -9.41
C PHE A 760 31.22 -7.67 -8.09
N TYR A 761 31.23 -8.91 -7.60
CA TYR A 761 30.51 -9.32 -6.40
C TYR A 761 31.41 -10.16 -5.50
N LEU A 762 31.84 -9.59 -4.38
CA LEU A 762 32.56 -10.29 -3.33
C LEU A 762 31.57 -10.68 -2.23
N TYR A 763 31.64 -11.93 -1.77
CA TYR A 763 30.73 -12.47 -0.77
C TYR A 763 31.43 -13.42 0.19
N GLN A 764 30.87 -13.55 1.39
CA GLN A 764 31.27 -14.49 2.42
C GLN A 764 30.00 -15.02 3.09
N LEU A 765 29.74 -16.31 2.91
CA LEU A 765 28.61 -17.03 3.51
C LEU A 765 29.13 -17.93 4.64
N GLY A 766 28.43 -17.93 5.78
CA GLY A 766 28.81 -18.76 6.91
C GLY A 766 27.77 -18.82 8.03
N VAL A 767 28.18 -19.31 9.19
CA VAL A 767 27.34 -19.45 10.38
C VAL A 767 27.99 -18.76 11.57
N ASP A 768 27.24 -17.85 12.21
CA ASP A 768 27.57 -17.27 13.52
C ASP A 768 27.08 -18.21 14.63
N ALA A 769 27.97 -18.60 15.55
CA ALA A 769 27.65 -19.15 16.86
C ALA A 769 27.81 -18.06 17.93
N ARG A 770 26.67 -17.59 18.45
CA ARG A 770 26.58 -16.49 19.43
C ARG A 770 26.36 -17.02 20.82
N VAL A 771 27.16 -16.56 21.76
CA VAL A 771 27.12 -16.92 23.18
C VAL A 771 26.80 -15.67 23.99
N ARG A 772 25.82 -15.77 24.89
CA ARG A 772 25.53 -14.74 25.91
C ARG A 772 25.47 -15.39 27.30
N TYR A 773 26.26 -14.86 28.22
CA TYR A 773 26.34 -15.35 29.60
C TYR A 773 26.16 -14.19 30.57
N SER A 774 25.19 -14.29 31.50
CA SER A 774 24.93 -13.21 32.46
C SER A 774 25.80 -13.39 33.70
N LEU A 775 26.53 -12.34 34.09
CA LEU A 775 27.32 -12.31 35.33
C LEU A 775 26.55 -11.65 36.48
N SER A 776 25.61 -10.76 36.14
CA SER A 776 24.61 -10.20 37.05
C SER A 776 23.37 -9.82 36.25
N ARG A 777 22.36 -9.20 36.88
CA ARG A 777 21.21 -8.61 36.16
C ARG A 777 21.61 -7.53 35.14
N ASN A 778 22.75 -6.87 35.37
CA ASN A 778 23.23 -5.71 34.62
C ASN A 778 24.57 -5.91 33.92
N THR A 779 25.29 -6.99 34.23
CA THR A 779 26.59 -7.34 33.61
C THR A 779 26.45 -8.65 32.84
N PHE A 780 26.86 -8.69 31.58
CA PHE A 780 26.88 -9.91 30.79
C PHE A 780 28.08 -9.96 29.84
N VAL A 781 28.54 -11.17 29.53
CA VAL A 781 29.49 -11.46 28.46
C VAL A 781 28.70 -11.76 27.19
N ALA A 782 29.11 -11.18 26.07
CA ALA A 782 28.61 -11.51 24.74
C ALA A 782 29.79 -11.81 23.82
N GLY A 783 29.70 -12.88 23.04
CA GLY A 783 30.70 -13.22 22.03
C GLY A 783 30.11 -13.97 20.84
N THR A 784 30.74 -13.80 19.70
CA THR A 784 30.33 -14.40 18.42
C THR A 784 31.54 -15.03 17.75
N ALA A 785 31.57 -16.36 17.70
CA ALA A 785 32.47 -17.11 16.85
C ALA A 785 31.77 -17.41 15.52
N SER A 786 32.50 -17.35 14.41
CA SER A 786 31.93 -17.51 13.07
C SER A 786 32.73 -18.54 12.28
N LEU A 787 32.00 -19.42 11.61
CA LEU A 787 32.53 -20.39 10.64
C LEU A 787 32.19 -19.90 9.23
N ARG A 788 33.21 -19.59 8.43
CA ARG A 788 33.11 -19.36 6.99
C ARG A 788 32.87 -20.69 6.28
N VAL A 789 31.95 -20.72 5.32
CA VAL A 789 31.61 -21.91 4.52
C VAL A 789 32.06 -21.76 3.08
N ILE A 790 31.88 -20.56 2.51
CA ILE A 790 32.31 -20.22 1.15
C ILE A 790 32.49 -18.70 1.02
N ASP A 791 33.48 -18.29 0.24
CA ASP A 791 33.75 -16.90 -0.12
C ASP A 791 34.53 -16.81 -1.44
N ASN A 792 34.77 -15.58 -1.90
CA ASN A 792 35.70 -15.24 -2.98
C ASN A 792 36.55 -14.00 -2.65
N TYR A 793 36.86 -13.76 -1.36
CA TYR A 793 37.66 -12.60 -0.92
C TYR A 793 39.15 -12.76 -1.22
N ASP A 794 39.60 -13.96 -1.59
CA ASP A 794 40.92 -14.25 -2.14
C ASP A 794 41.22 -13.45 -3.41
N LYS A 795 40.19 -13.12 -4.20
CA LYS A 795 40.27 -12.31 -5.42
C LYS A 795 40.54 -10.81 -5.20
N PHE A 796 40.39 -10.30 -3.97
CA PHE A 796 40.53 -8.87 -3.69
C PHE A 796 42.01 -8.45 -3.67
N ASN A 797 42.52 -7.94 -4.79
CA ASN A 797 43.95 -7.74 -5.02
C ASN A 797 44.51 -6.43 -4.46
N TYR A 798 43.67 -5.57 -3.84
CA TYR A 798 44.12 -4.45 -2.99
C TYR A 798 44.78 -4.93 -1.68
N THR A 799 45.96 -5.53 -1.85
CA THR A 799 46.78 -6.18 -0.83
C THR A 799 47.70 -5.19 -0.10
N THR A 800 48.56 -5.68 0.78
CA THR A 800 49.52 -4.92 1.59
C THR A 800 50.74 -4.43 0.81
N GLY A 801 50.51 -3.74 -0.31
CA GLY A 801 51.51 -2.89 -0.96
C GLY A 801 51.85 -1.66 -0.10
N THR A 802 53.01 -1.06 -0.33
CA THR A 802 53.60 0.06 0.45
C THR A 802 52.87 1.41 0.35
N GLU A 803 51.61 1.43 -0.10
CA GLU A 803 50.83 2.65 -0.18
C GLU A 803 50.26 3.02 1.20
N THR A 804 51.02 3.85 1.93
CA THR A 804 50.47 4.65 3.02
C THR A 804 49.54 5.71 2.44
N GLY A 805 48.27 5.36 2.28
CA GLY A 805 47.21 6.34 2.02
C GLY A 805 47.18 7.42 3.11
N ALA A 806 46.55 8.56 2.81
CA ALA A 806 46.49 9.70 3.73
C ALA A 806 45.78 9.41 5.06
N LEU A 807 45.02 8.30 5.13
CA LEU A 807 44.35 7.81 6.35
C LEU A 807 44.89 6.43 6.75
N PRO A 808 44.97 6.13 8.06
CA PRO A 808 45.18 4.77 8.56
C PRO A 808 44.12 3.80 8.01
N ARG A 809 44.54 2.58 7.65
CA ARG A 809 43.64 1.52 7.15
C ARG A 809 42.86 0.90 8.32
N VAL A 810 41.56 1.20 8.41
CA VAL A 810 40.64 0.77 9.50
C VAL A 810 39.46 -0.09 9.02
N ARG A 811 39.22 -0.16 7.71
CA ARG A 811 38.25 -1.05 7.04
C ARG A 811 38.84 -1.73 5.80
N THR A 812 39.84 -1.14 5.14
CA THR A 812 40.41 -1.70 3.91
C THR A 812 41.29 -2.93 4.11
N TYR A 813 41.49 -3.43 5.33
CA TYR A 813 42.10 -4.75 5.61
C TYR A 813 41.08 -5.92 5.56
N VAL A 814 39.92 -5.74 4.93
CA VAL A 814 38.82 -6.72 4.97
C VAL A 814 39.24 -8.11 4.45
N ARG A 815 40.08 -8.19 3.41
CA ARG A 815 40.57 -9.47 2.89
C ARG A 815 41.36 -10.24 3.95
N GLU A 816 42.34 -9.60 4.57
CA GLU A 816 43.22 -10.21 5.56
C GLU A 816 42.42 -10.81 6.73
N TYR A 817 41.38 -10.12 7.19
CA TYR A 817 40.46 -10.60 8.22
C TYR A 817 39.48 -11.70 7.78
N VAL A 818 39.20 -11.85 6.49
CA VAL A 818 38.29 -12.87 5.94
C VAL A 818 39.04 -14.14 5.52
N THR A 819 40.20 -13.99 4.87
CA THR A 819 41.02 -15.11 4.36
C THR A 819 42.00 -15.66 5.40
N GLY A 820 42.24 -14.96 6.52
CA GLY A 820 43.18 -15.41 7.55
C GLY A 820 42.78 -16.69 8.29
N SER A 821 41.49 -17.04 8.34
CA SER A 821 41.01 -18.31 8.92
C SER A 821 39.58 -18.64 8.44
N ASP A 822 39.23 -19.92 8.43
CA ASP A 822 37.84 -20.38 8.25
C ASP A 822 37.01 -20.18 9.53
N VAL A 823 37.65 -20.17 10.71
CA VAL A 823 37.02 -19.97 12.02
C VAL A 823 37.62 -18.75 12.70
N PHE A 824 36.78 -17.75 12.99
CA PHE A 824 37.24 -16.47 13.53
C PHE A 824 36.28 -15.91 14.60
N LEU A 825 36.83 -15.08 15.47
CA LEU A 825 36.09 -14.43 16.57
C LEU A 825 35.66 -13.03 16.15
N ARG A 826 34.38 -12.85 15.77
CA ARG A 826 33.82 -11.53 15.42
C ARG A 826 33.83 -10.56 16.60
N ASN A 827 33.37 -10.99 17.77
CA ASN A 827 33.39 -10.18 18.99
C ASN A 827 33.46 -11.05 20.24
N LEU A 828 33.95 -10.47 21.34
CA LEU A 828 33.96 -11.05 22.68
C LEU A 828 34.16 -9.92 23.70
N GLN A 829 33.09 -9.48 24.36
CA GLN A 829 33.16 -8.38 25.31
C GLN A 829 32.27 -8.58 26.55
N VAL A 830 32.71 -7.98 27.66
CA VAL A 830 31.91 -7.81 28.88
C VAL A 830 31.22 -6.46 28.80
N ILE A 831 29.92 -6.43 29.06
CA ILE A 831 29.07 -5.24 29.00
C ILE A 831 28.38 -5.07 30.35
N HIS A 832 28.46 -3.88 30.92
CA HIS A 832 27.66 -3.44 32.06
C HIS A 832 26.72 -2.31 31.64
N ARG A 833 25.47 -2.32 32.13
CA ARG A 833 24.46 -1.31 31.80
C ARG A 833 23.60 -0.94 33.01
N ARG A 834 23.18 0.32 33.09
CA ARG A 834 22.42 0.86 34.22
C ARG A 834 21.53 2.02 33.79
N GLN A 835 20.35 2.13 34.41
CA GLN A 835 19.54 3.34 34.41
C GLN A 835 20.01 4.21 35.59
N LEU A 836 20.35 5.46 35.31
CA LEU A 836 20.86 6.44 36.28
C LEU A 836 19.73 7.28 36.89
N ALA A 837 18.74 7.60 36.07
CA ALA A 837 17.46 8.23 36.39
C ALA A 837 16.46 7.83 35.29
N ASP A 838 15.18 8.17 35.40
CA ASP A 838 14.09 7.70 34.52
C ASP A 838 14.44 7.80 33.02
N ASN A 839 14.95 8.96 32.60
CA ASN A 839 15.32 9.27 31.23
C ASN A 839 16.81 9.05 30.89
N TRP A 840 17.66 8.68 31.86
CA TRP A 840 19.11 8.60 31.70
C TRP A 840 19.63 7.16 31.81
N PHE A 841 20.29 6.70 30.76
CA PHE A 841 20.85 5.35 30.66
C PHE A 841 22.36 5.42 30.41
N ALA A 842 23.11 4.49 30.99
CA ALA A 842 24.55 4.38 30.82
C ALA A 842 24.96 2.92 30.56
N ALA A 843 26.00 2.74 29.75
CA ALA A 843 26.65 1.47 29.52
C ALA A 843 28.18 1.63 29.46
N GLY A 844 28.89 0.59 29.88
CA GLY A 844 30.34 0.46 29.73
C GLY A 844 30.69 -0.94 29.24
N TYR A 845 31.71 -1.05 28.40
CA TYR A 845 32.10 -2.32 27.78
C TYR A 845 33.61 -2.41 27.54
N VAL A 846 34.12 -3.65 27.61
CA VAL A 846 35.55 -3.96 27.43
C VAL A 846 35.71 -5.34 26.77
N GLY A 847 36.68 -5.47 25.86
CA GLY A 847 36.96 -6.69 25.10
C GLY A 847 37.13 -6.41 23.61
N TYR A 848 36.76 -7.36 22.76
CA TYR A 848 36.70 -7.18 21.31
C TYR A 848 35.29 -6.76 20.90
N GLN A 849 35.13 -5.47 20.52
CA GLN A 849 33.85 -4.90 20.09
C GLN A 849 33.43 -5.44 18.72
N GLU A 850 34.39 -5.57 17.79
CA GLU A 850 34.19 -6.02 16.42
C GLU A 850 35.40 -6.80 15.87
N GLN A 851 35.29 -7.30 14.64
CA GLN A 851 36.31 -8.17 14.03
C GLN A 851 37.67 -7.47 13.90
N MET A 852 37.67 -6.16 13.62
CA MET A 852 38.87 -5.36 13.38
C MET A 852 39.39 -4.58 14.59
N PHE A 853 38.59 -4.40 15.65
CA PHE A 853 38.95 -3.55 16.80
C PHE A 853 38.52 -4.14 18.14
N GLY A 854 39.42 -3.98 19.12
CA GLY A 854 39.21 -4.27 20.53
C GLY A 854 39.57 -3.07 21.40
N GLY A 855 39.21 -3.08 22.68
CA GLY A 855 39.47 -1.97 23.59
C GLY A 855 38.39 -1.83 24.66
N PHE A 856 38.07 -0.60 25.05
CA PHE A 856 37.05 -0.29 26.05
C PHE A 856 36.35 1.04 25.75
N GLY A 857 35.12 1.20 26.24
CA GLY A 857 34.36 2.43 26.06
C GLY A 857 33.09 2.48 26.88
N GLY A 858 32.35 3.56 26.72
CA GLY A 858 31.06 3.77 27.34
C GLY A 858 30.11 4.62 26.51
N GLU A 859 28.83 4.51 26.82
CA GLU A 859 27.74 5.25 26.20
C GLU A 859 26.84 5.82 27.30
N LEU A 860 26.38 7.06 27.11
CA LEU A 860 25.37 7.74 27.90
C LEU A 860 24.22 8.13 26.97
N LEU A 861 22.97 7.92 27.37
CA LEU A 861 21.79 8.23 26.55
C LEU A 861 20.72 8.93 27.39
N TYR A 862 20.27 10.10 26.92
CA TYR A 862 19.00 10.70 27.33
C TYR A 862 17.90 10.26 26.36
N ARG A 863 16.85 9.59 26.86
CA ARG A 863 15.66 9.19 26.10
C ARG A 863 14.42 9.15 27.00
N GLU A 864 13.56 10.12 26.78
CA GLU A 864 12.25 10.25 27.42
C GLU A 864 11.22 9.28 26.82
N LEU A 865 10.24 8.84 27.62
CA LEU A 865 9.20 7.92 27.19
C LEU A 865 8.35 8.52 26.06
N ASP A 866 8.13 7.72 25.01
CA ASP A 866 7.39 8.03 23.79
C ASP A 866 7.80 9.34 23.07
N SER A 867 8.93 9.94 23.47
CA SER A 867 9.52 11.10 22.82
C SER A 867 9.93 10.80 21.38
N ASN A 868 9.81 11.81 20.53
CA ASN A 868 10.26 11.77 19.15
C ASN A 868 11.74 12.12 18.98
N TRP A 869 12.50 12.33 20.07
CA TRP A 869 13.94 12.58 20.01
C TRP A 869 14.71 11.90 21.17
N ALA A 870 16.02 11.73 20.96
CA ALA A 870 16.96 11.28 21.99
C ALA A 870 18.35 11.84 21.70
N VAL A 871 19.22 11.90 22.72
CA VAL A 871 20.64 12.30 22.56
C VAL A 871 21.53 11.30 23.26
N GLY A 872 22.48 10.72 22.51
CA GLY A 872 23.50 9.82 23.01
C GLY A 872 24.90 10.42 22.91
N LEU A 873 25.80 10.02 23.81
CA LEU A 873 27.23 10.29 23.76
C LEU A 873 27.98 8.98 23.94
N ASP A 874 28.87 8.63 23.01
CA ASP A 874 29.80 7.50 23.17
C ASP A 874 31.25 7.95 23.13
N ILE A 875 32.11 7.30 23.93
CA ILE A 875 33.56 7.52 23.96
C ILE A 875 34.24 6.16 24.13
N ASN A 876 35.20 5.85 23.26
CA ASN A 876 35.87 4.56 23.17
C ASN A 876 37.37 4.75 22.93
N TYR A 877 38.18 3.95 23.60
CA TYR A 877 39.54 3.62 23.16
C TYR A 877 39.48 2.33 22.35
N ALA A 878 39.96 2.38 21.11
CA ALA A 878 39.95 1.25 20.18
C ALA A 878 41.36 0.99 19.66
N LYS A 879 41.83 -0.25 19.75
CA LYS A 879 43.09 -0.75 19.20
C LYS A 879 42.80 -1.80 18.13
N GLN A 880 43.46 -1.68 16.98
CA GLN A 880 43.24 -2.58 15.85
C GLN A 880 43.71 -3.98 16.22
N ARG A 881 42.86 -4.98 15.97
CA ARG A 881 43.15 -6.39 16.24
C ARG A 881 44.20 -6.91 15.25
N ASP A 882 44.78 -8.05 15.58
CA ASP A 882 45.58 -8.82 14.63
C ASP A 882 44.68 -9.83 13.88
N TRP A 883 44.99 -10.08 12.61
CA TRP A 883 44.33 -11.09 11.78
C TRP A 883 45.10 -12.42 11.80
N GLU A 884 46.41 -12.41 12.09
CA GLU A 884 47.25 -13.61 12.19
C GLU A 884 47.09 -14.28 13.56
N ASN A 885 47.01 -13.49 14.63
CA ASN A 885 46.69 -13.96 15.98
C ASN A 885 45.28 -13.54 16.40
N HIS A 886 44.37 -14.50 16.58
CA HIS A 886 42.98 -14.26 17.01
C HIS A 886 42.80 -13.44 18.28
N PHE A 887 43.83 -13.39 19.15
CA PHE A 887 43.86 -12.61 20.38
C PHE A 887 44.94 -11.51 20.40
N GLY A 888 45.57 -11.23 19.25
CA GLY A 888 46.59 -10.21 19.07
C GLY A 888 46.03 -8.81 18.80
N PHE A 889 46.91 -7.82 18.87
CA PHE A 889 46.66 -6.44 18.48
C PHE A 889 47.82 -5.93 17.62
N ARG A 890 47.49 -5.07 16.65
CA ARG A 890 48.45 -4.36 15.80
C ARG A 890 48.85 -3.04 16.45
N ASP A 891 49.91 -2.42 15.94
CA ASP A 891 50.38 -1.11 16.41
C ASP A 891 49.58 0.05 15.79
N TYR A 892 48.27 0.06 16.05
CA TYR A 892 47.38 1.17 15.74
C TYR A 892 46.27 1.26 16.79
N ASP A 893 46.20 2.38 17.50
CA ASP A 893 45.10 2.72 18.41
C ASP A 893 44.59 4.15 18.22
N VAL A 894 43.35 4.37 18.64
CA VAL A 894 42.59 5.60 18.42
C VAL A 894 41.57 5.78 19.54
N ILE A 895 41.33 7.04 19.92
CA ILE A 895 40.15 7.42 20.70
C ILE A 895 39.07 7.86 19.71
N THR A 896 37.90 7.23 19.75
CA THR A 896 36.75 7.50 18.88
C THR A 896 35.49 7.69 19.71
N GLY A 897 34.64 8.63 19.31
CA GLY A 897 33.45 8.98 20.09
C GLY A 897 32.62 10.06 19.43
N HIS A 898 31.31 10.02 19.64
CA HIS A 898 30.33 10.86 18.94
C HIS A 898 29.23 11.35 19.87
N LEU A 899 28.83 12.61 19.68
CA LEU A 899 27.53 13.11 20.13
C LEU A 899 26.51 12.78 19.04
N THR A 900 25.51 11.97 19.37
CA THR A 900 24.51 11.47 18.43
C THR A 900 23.12 11.98 18.78
N GLY A 901 22.55 12.81 17.91
CA GLY A 901 21.13 13.18 17.95
C GLY A 901 20.28 12.17 17.17
N TYR A 902 19.13 11.80 17.74
CA TYR A 902 18.12 10.94 17.13
C TYR A 902 16.80 11.72 17.04
N TRP A 903 16.10 11.67 15.91
CA TRP A 903 14.86 12.40 15.69
C TRP A 903 13.87 11.65 14.79
N ARG A 904 12.60 11.61 15.19
CA ARG A 904 11.47 11.01 14.48
C ARG A 904 10.54 12.14 13.98
N PRO A 905 10.69 12.61 12.73
CA PRO A 905 9.90 13.73 12.21
C PRO A 905 8.40 13.39 12.09
N ASN A 906 7.53 14.18 12.74
CA ASN A 906 6.08 13.97 12.69
C ASN A 906 5.47 14.05 11.28
N PHE A 907 6.11 14.79 10.35
CA PHE A 907 5.69 14.93 8.96
C PHE A 907 6.16 13.78 8.04
N MET A 908 7.03 12.90 8.53
CA MET A 908 7.42 11.65 7.87
C MET A 908 7.30 10.50 8.88
N PRO A 909 6.08 10.01 9.17
CA PRO A 909 5.86 8.95 10.13
C PRO A 909 6.70 7.70 9.80
N ASN A 910 6.98 6.91 10.84
CA ASN A 910 7.84 5.73 10.76
C ASN A 910 9.27 5.99 10.24
N SER A 911 9.76 7.24 10.29
CA SER A 911 11.13 7.58 9.91
C SER A 911 11.99 7.98 11.12
N LEU A 912 13.30 7.73 11.03
CA LEU A 912 14.30 8.08 12.04
C LEU A 912 15.50 8.73 11.36
N VAL A 913 15.78 9.98 11.72
CA VAL A 913 17.01 10.70 11.38
C VAL A 913 18.01 10.52 12.54
N ARG A 914 19.27 10.28 12.20
CA ARG A 914 20.38 10.18 13.14
C ARG A 914 21.53 11.05 12.67
N VAL A 915 22.08 11.88 13.54
CA VAL A 915 23.24 12.73 13.26
C VAL A 915 24.28 12.48 14.34
N ALA A 916 25.37 11.81 13.99
CA ALA A 916 26.50 11.51 14.88
C ALA A 916 27.69 12.40 14.50
N ALA A 917 28.07 13.32 15.39
CA ALA A 917 29.21 14.24 15.18
C ALA A 917 30.33 13.91 16.18
N GLY A 918 31.56 13.78 15.68
CA GLY A 918 32.67 13.29 16.51
C GLY A 918 33.95 12.94 15.76
N GLN A 919 34.75 12.06 16.36
CA GLN A 919 36.00 11.54 15.82
C GLN A 919 35.83 10.05 15.45
N PHE A 920 36.10 9.72 14.19
CA PHE A 920 35.95 8.40 13.58
C PHE A 920 37.21 7.53 13.76
N LEU A 921 37.15 6.27 13.33
CA LEU A 921 38.20 5.27 13.53
C LEU A 921 39.54 5.63 12.89
N ALA A 922 39.57 6.34 11.76
CA ALA A 922 40.83 6.76 11.12
C ALA A 922 41.44 8.03 11.75
N GLY A 923 40.84 8.54 12.84
CA GLY A 923 41.23 9.77 13.52
C GLY A 923 40.63 11.04 12.91
N ASP A 924 39.92 10.94 11.78
CA ASP A 924 39.23 12.04 11.14
C ASP A 924 37.98 12.49 11.92
N ARG A 925 37.61 13.77 11.75
CA ARG A 925 36.54 14.43 12.50
C ARG A 925 35.47 14.96 11.57
N GLY A 926 34.20 14.79 11.94
CA GLY A 926 33.08 15.26 11.13
C GLY A 926 31.74 14.82 11.65
N ALA A 927 30.80 14.63 10.72
CA ALA A 927 29.45 14.16 11.01
C ALA A 927 29.00 13.06 10.05
N LEU A 928 28.33 12.05 10.60
CA LEU A 928 27.55 11.05 9.88
C LEU A 928 26.08 11.37 10.03
N VAL A 929 25.38 11.49 8.91
CA VAL A 929 23.92 11.57 8.84
C VAL A 929 23.40 10.24 8.32
N ALA A 930 22.44 9.64 9.03
CA ALA A 930 21.68 8.49 8.58
C ALA A 930 20.18 8.78 8.61
N PHE A 931 19.47 8.25 7.64
CA PHE A 931 18.02 8.30 7.53
C PHE A 931 17.50 6.87 7.37
N ASP A 932 16.60 6.46 8.26
CA ASP A 932 15.94 5.16 8.26
C ASP A 932 14.43 5.40 8.04
N HIS A 933 13.76 4.59 7.22
CA HIS A 933 12.30 4.54 7.10
C HIS A 933 11.78 3.11 7.30
N LYS A 934 10.83 2.93 8.22
CA LYS A 934 10.17 1.67 8.52
C LYS A 934 8.83 1.58 7.78
N PHE A 935 8.68 0.52 7.01
CA PHE A 935 7.42 0.10 6.40
C PHE A 935 6.55 -0.73 7.37
N ASP A 936 5.23 -0.80 7.14
CA ASP A 936 4.27 -1.55 7.98
C ASP A 936 4.58 -3.06 8.07
N SER A 937 5.23 -3.64 7.05
CA SER A 937 5.82 -4.99 7.10
C SER A 937 6.87 -5.18 8.21
N GLY A 938 7.37 -4.08 8.78
CA GLY A 938 8.51 -3.99 9.66
C GLY A 938 9.85 -3.87 8.94
N ILE A 939 9.91 -3.96 7.60
CA ILE A 939 11.15 -3.73 6.82
C ILE A 939 11.61 -2.29 7.01
N ILE A 940 12.89 -2.10 7.29
CA ILE A 940 13.51 -0.77 7.37
C ILE A 940 14.43 -0.62 6.16
N VAL A 941 14.30 0.47 5.42
CA VAL A 941 15.29 0.90 4.43
C VAL A 941 16.02 2.12 5.00
N GLY A 942 17.35 2.10 4.95
CA GLY A 942 18.17 3.19 5.44
C GLY A 942 19.24 3.62 4.45
N ALA A 943 19.65 4.88 4.56
CA ALA A 943 20.76 5.48 3.82
C ALA A 943 21.61 6.31 4.77
N TYR A 944 22.92 6.37 4.55
CA TYR A 944 23.84 7.17 5.37
C TYR A 944 24.94 7.81 4.53
N ALA A 945 25.46 8.93 5.03
CA ALA A 945 26.62 9.63 4.50
C ALA A 945 27.42 10.23 5.66
N ALA A 946 28.75 10.07 5.63
CA ALA A 946 29.68 10.67 6.58
C ALA A 946 30.60 11.63 5.84
N LYS A 947 30.66 12.89 6.30
CA LYS A 947 31.59 13.90 5.78
C LYS A 947 32.47 14.43 6.90
N THR A 948 33.78 14.40 6.66
CA THR A 948 34.81 14.71 7.65
C THR A 948 35.78 15.78 7.12
N ASN A 949 36.78 16.12 7.91
CA ASN A 949 37.80 17.13 7.57
C ASN A 949 38.82 16.67 6.51
N VAL A 950 38.66 15.46 5.97
CA VAL A 950 39.53 14.86 4.95
C VAL A 950 39.13 15.37 3.56
N SER A 951 40.10 15.73 2.72
CA SER A 951 39.82 16.18 1.35
C SER A 951 39.41 15.02 0.44
N ALA A 952 38.69 15.31 -0.65
CA ALA A 952 38.30 14.27 -1.62
C ALA A 952 39.50 13.61 -2.32
N GLU A 953 40.67 14.24 -2.33
CA GLU A 953 41.91 13.69 -2.89
C GLU A 953 42.56 12.66 -1.96
N GLU A 954 42.63 12.98 -0.67
CA GLU A 954 43.08 12.08 0.41
C GLU A 954 42.13 10.91 0.62
N TYR A 955 40.83 11.15 0.43
CA TYR A 955 39.77 10.13 0.52
C TYR A 955 39.85 9.09 -0.62
N GLY A 956 40.31 9.53 -1.79
CA GLY A 956 40.30 8.76 -3.02
C GLY A 956 38.93 8.69 -3.70
N GLU A 957 38.75 7.68 -4.55
CA GLU A 957 37.52 7.48 -5.31
C GLU A 957 36.29 7.40 -4.39
N GLY A 958 35.25 8.16 -4.72
CA GLY A 958 34.00 8.25 -3.96
C GLY A 958 33.89 9.46 -3.05
N SER A 959 34.99 10.18 -2.78
CA SER A 959 35.07 11.48 -2.06
C SER A 959 34.63 11.51 -0.58
N PHE A 960 33.73 10.63 -0.13
CA PHE A 960 33.24 10.51 1.26
C PHE A 960 32.45 9.21 1.47
N THR A 961 32.41 8.68 2.70
CA THR A 961 31.70 7.44 3.06
C THR A 961 30.19 7.62 2.87
N LYS A 962 29.56 6.67 2.19
CA LYS A 962 28.11 6.60 1.99
C LYS A 962 27.66 5.15 1.82
N GLY A 963 26.39 4.89 2.06
CA GLY A 963 25.81 3.57 1.84
C GLY A 963 24.32 3.53 2.06
N PHE A 964 23.72 2.42 1.64
CA PHE A 964 22.30 2.12 1.71
C PHE A 964 22.15 0.71 2.30
N TYR A 965 21.04 0.44 2.97
CA TYR A 965 20.78 -0.88 3.53
C TYR A 965 19.29 -1.18 3.67
N ILE A 966 18.95 -2.47 3.63
CA ILE A 966 17.61 -2.99 3.90
C ILE A 966 17.71 -3.93 5.09
N SER A 967 17.05 -3.59 6.20
CA SER A 967 16.90 -4.49 7.35
C SER A 967 15.56 -5.20 7.30
N ILE A 968 15.60 -6.53 7.18
CA ILE A 968 14.44 -7.40 6.98
C ILE A 968 14.17 -8.18 8.28
N PRO A 969 12.97 -8.07 8.88
CA PRO A 969 12.56 -8.93 9.98
C PRO A 969 12.57 -10.40 9.57
N PHE A 970 13.20 -11.27 10.36
CA PHE A 970 13.21 -12.71 10.06
C PHE A 970 11.81 -13.32 10.14
N ASP A 971 10.88 -12.69 10.86
CA ASP A 971 9.53 -13.20 11.00
C ASP A 971 8.72 -13.08 9.69
N ILE A 972 9.02 -12.14 8.78
CA ILE A 972 8.37 -12.10 7.46
C ILE A 972 8.92 -13.15 6.47
N LEU A 973 10.02 -13.85 6.83
CA LEU A 973 10.60 -14.92 6.03
C LEU A 973 10.22 -16.32 6.53
N GLN A 974 9.54 -16.44 7.67
CA GLN A 974 9.23 -17.72 8.31
C GLN A 974 7.81 -17.75 8.89
N LEU A 975 7.29 -18.95 9.15
CA LEU A 975 5.94 -19.14 9.69
C LEU A 975 5.84 -18.85 11.20
N ARG A 976 6.95 -18.59 11.90
CA ARG A 976 7.00 -18.32 13.35
C ARG A 976 7.32 -16.84 13.63
N TYR A 977 6.79 -16.31 14.73
CA TYR A 977 7.20 -15.01 15.25
C TYR A 977 8.65 -15.02 15.73
N SER A 978 9.38 -13.95 15.42
CA SER A 978 10.72 -13.65 15.89
C SER A 978 10.93 -12.13 15.93
N PRO A 979 11.59 -11.56 16.94
CA PRO A 979 11.98 -10.15 16.93
C PRO A 979 13.28 -9.90 16.14
N GLY A 980 13.97 -10.97 15.71
CA GLY A 980 15.26 -10.88 15.04
C GLY A 980 15.15 -10.32 13.62
N ARG A 981 16.22 -9.65 13.17
CA ARG A 981 16.32 -9.01 11.84
C ARG A 981 17.63 -9.40 11.16
N GLY A 982 17.61 -9.55 9.85
CA GLY A 982 18.79 -9.54 8.99
C GLY A 982 18.99 -8.15 8.38
N THR A 983 20.19 -7.84 7.91
CA THR A 983 20.47 -6.59 7.19
C THR A 983 21.28 -6.90 5.94
N ILE A 984 20.84 -6.35 4.81
CA ILE A 984 21.51 -6.42 3.51
C ILE A 984 22.02 -5.01 3.23
N GLY A 985 23.35 -4.83 3.27
CA GLY A 985 23.99 -3.54 3.02
C GLY A 985 24.54 -3.43 1.59
N TRP A 986 24.67 -2.19 1.14
CA TRP A 986 25.42 -1.79 -0.05
C TRP A 986 26.16 -0.48 0.24
N SER A 987 27.49 -0.50 0.17
CA SER A 987 28.34 0.70 0.21
C SER A 987 29.20 0.74 -1.05
N PRO A 988 29.11 1.80 -1.88
CA PRO A 988 29.97 1.93 -3.04
C PRO A 988 31.41 2.26 -2.59
N LEU A 989 32.26 1.22 -2.58
CA LEU A 989 33.66 1.23 -2.11
C LEU A 989 33.82 1.60 -0.63
N THR A 990 33.97 0.59 0.22
CA THR A 990 34.35 0.77 1.62
C THR A 990 35.75 1.39 1.73
N ARG A 991 35.81 2.67 2.08
CA ARG A 991 37.04 3.42 2.39
C ARG A 991 37.17 3.64 3.90
N ASP A 992 38.34 4.11 4.34
CA ASP A 992 38.72 4.17 5.75
C ASP A 992 38.18 5.40 6.52
N GLY A 993 37.88 6.51 5.84
CA GLY A 993 37.36 7.73 6.48
C GLY A 993 35.88 7.66 6.86
N GLY A 994 35.47 8.45 7.86
CA GLY A 994 34.09 8.53 8.33
C GLY A 994 33.54 7.21 8.92
N GLN A 995 34.43 6.30 9.33
CA GLN A 995 34.07 4.96 9.83
C GLN A 995 33.84 4.96 11.34
N MET A 996 32.63 4.60 11.78
CA MET A 996 32.32 4.44 13.20
C MET A 996 32.76 3.05 13.71
N LEU A 997 33.09 2.95 14.99
CA LEU A 997 33.34 1.68 15.69
C LEU A 997 32.05 0.85 15.77
N GLY A 998 32.09 -0.38 15.26
CA GLY A 998 31.01 -1.35 15.43
C GLY A 998 30.96 -1.87 16.88
N ARG A 999 29.74 -2.01 17.41
CA ARG A 999 29.49 -2.42 18.80
C ARG A 999 28.32 -3.41 18.83
N GLU A 1000 28.48 -4.58 19.48
CA GLU A 1000 27.39 -5.57 19.67
C GLU A 1000 26.23 -5.03 20.53
N PHE A 1001 26.46 -3.95 21.28
CA PHE A 1001 25.47 -3.33 22.16
C PHE A 1001 25.51 -1.81 22.01
N SER A 1002 24.33 -1.19 21.92
CA SER A 1002 24.12 0.26 22.01
C SER A 1002 22.92 0.56 22.91
N LEU A 1003 22.94 1.68 23.63
CA LEU A 1003 21.82 2.06 24.49
C LEU A 1003 20.58 2.40 23.68
N PHE A 1004 20.73 3.06 22.53
CA PHE A 1004 19.57 3.41 21.70
C PHE A 1004 18.79 2.17 21.23
N GLY A 1005 19.47 1.08 20.89
CA GLY A 1005 18.81 -0.20 20.61
C GLY A 1005 18.29 -0.91 21.87
N ALA A 1006 19.06 -0.89 22.96
CA ALA A 1006 18.69 -1.56 24.21
C ALA A 1006 17.51 -0.90 24.96
N THR A 1007 17.21 0.36 24.66
CA THR A 1007 16.10 1.15 25.20
C THR A 1007 14.96 1.35 24.20
N ASP A 1008 14.91 0.58 23.10
CA ASP A 1008 13.91 0.80 22.03
C ASP A 1008 12.47 0.85 22.55
N LYS A 1009 12.14 0.02 23.55
CA LYS A 1009 10.82 0.01 24.22
C LYS A 1009 10.41 1.35 24.86
N ARG A 1010 11.32 2.30 25.11
CA ARG A 1010 10.97 3.67 25.56
C ARG A 1010 10.26 4.48 24.48
N SER A 1011 10.57 4.28 23.21
CA SER A 1011 9.91 4.95 22.08
C SER A 1011 10.08 4.03 20.86
N PRO A 1012 9.23 3.00 20.71
CA PRO A 1012 9.48 1.86 19.82
C PRO A 1012 9.72 2.24 18.36
N TYR A 1013 10.80 1.73 17.77
CA TYR A 1013 11.12 1.92 16.35
C TYR A 1013 11.48 0.59 15.66
N TYR A 1014 12.35 -0.24 16.22
CA TYR A 1014 12.83 -1.47 15.57
C TYR A 1014 11.91 -2.67 15.79
N VAL A 1015 11.28 -2.71 16.96
CA VAL A 1015 10.10 -3.50 17.26
C VAL A 1015 8.88 -2.58 17.31
N ASP A 1016 7.73 -3.14 17.00
CA ASP A 1016 6.42 -2.49 17.14
C ASP A 1016 5.90 -2.74 18.57
#